data_AF-A0A2D5HBX3-F1
#
_entry.id   AF-A0A2D5HBX3-F1
#
_cell.length_a   1.000
_cell.length_b   1.000
_cell.length_c   1.000
_cell.angle_alpha   90.00
_cell.angle_beta   90.00
_cell.angle_gamma   90.00
#
_symmetry.space_group_name_H-M   'P 1'
#
loop_
_entity.id
_entity.type
_entity.pdbx_description
1 polymer ?
#
loop_
_entity_poly.entity_id
_entity_poly.type
_entity_poly.pdbx_seq_one_letter_code
_entity_poly.pdbx_strand_id
1 'polypeptide(L)'
;MTSGTIKIASPNQSEGWNPVQGEAFTSLLNSNDALSQDEKELLRLETTKILSDCIDPAEQENTNTGLVIGYVQSGKTLSFTGLTALARDNKFRLVILLAGTTNNLVEQSYDRIRSDLEIDTNRQWKLFSTQQKGFQTGELERVQSELTKWQRGNPRARTVLIVCMKQHHHLDNLAKLMSKLDLKGVPTLIVDDEGDQAGINTKAKKNEQSTTYARILALRDRFPEHSYILYTATPQAPLLISRIDTLSPDFGMVLTPGEQYVGGQDFFSPAGQEKYIETILASEVPDPLNPPVKPPKSLLSAMREFFIGVAIGLLEGQDRKGKNRSMMIHPAVPKSDHLMFMRWVKQTKEDWRTILDDAGHPRRDEVLQEFRASALGLLKTYSCEFMFDEIAECLLEAIESTAIQELNTREKSRIPSIDWKGEYSWILIGGIGLDRGFTVEGLTVSYMPRSTGVGNADNIQQRARFFGYKRGYLGLCRIYLTTENIDAFTDYVRHEESIRSSIRRHLEEGKTLKDWRRTYFLDQKLQPTRSSVVLLEMYQSKGKGGWIAPVHPHEDSEILAENRETANAILRDLDLYEYAEPGWNEKQAVPAFSDSIRLADFLPYFGRLRYKWPDDNMEHSSLMLMLDRLVAEEPDATCSFYAFSGPWSGVDAIRSLNDEQPAKIKNLFQGSNARTNYPGARALISQSDVTFQLHRYNLQTSNGKRTLRDVPVFAVHFPDKLIERVWIER
;
A
#
# COMPACT_ATOMS: atom_id res chain seq x y z
N MET A 1 14.99 8.34 46.55
CA MET A 1 13.76 9.05 46.18
C MET A 1 12.98 8.14 45.24
N THR A 2 11.72 7.90 45.55
CA THR A 2 10.84 6.88 44.93
C THR A 2 10.66 7.10 43.43
N SER A 3 11.08 6.11 42.63
CA SER A 3 10.86 6.06 41.18
C SER A 3 9.36 5.86 40.90
N GLY A 4 8.70 6.89 40.38
CA GLY A 4 7.29 6.83 40.03
C GLY A 4 7.05 6.00 38.77
N THR A 5 6.42 4.85 38.93
CA THR A 5 5.84 4.08 37.81
C THR A 5 4.57 4.80 37.35
N ILE A 6 4.56 5.32 36.13
CA ILE A 6 3.37 5.98 35.58
C ILE A 6 2.46 4.88 34.99
N LYS A 7 1.28 4.69 35.61
CA LYS A 7 0.19 3.92 34.99
C LYS A 7 -0.53 4.85 34.01
N ILE A 8 -0.53 4.50 32.73
CA ILE A 8 -1.16 5.28 31.66
C ILE A 8 -2.49 4.60 31.32
N ALA A 9 -3.59 5.31 31.53
CA ALA A 9 -4.93 4.85 31.14
C ALA A 9 -5.28 5.40 29.75
N SER A 10 -5.60 4.52 28.81
CA SER A 10 -6.13 4.90 27.49
C SER A 10 -7.65 5.12 27.55
N PRO A 11 -8.21 6.12 26.84
CA PRO A 11 -9.64 6.35 26.76
C PRO A 11 -10.25 5.43 25.68
N ASN A 12 -10.36 4.14 25.98
CA ASN A 12 -11.36 3.20 25.43
C ASN A 12 -11.02 1.81 26.00
N GLN A 13 -11.75 1.42 27.04
CA GLN A 13 -11.61 0.15 27.72
C GLN A 13 -12.08 -0.99 26.80
N SER A 14 -11.14 -1.73 26.21
CA SER A 14 -11.30 -3.18 26.10
C SER A 14 -10.86 -3.81 27.41
N GLU A 15 -11.47 -4.93 27.81
CA GLU A 15 -11.14 -5.71 29.02
C GLU A 15 -9.76 -6.41 28.92
N GLY A 16 -8.72 -5.73 28.44
CA GLY A 16 -7.38 -6.26 28.23
C GLY A 16 -6.36 -5.88 29.31
N TRP A 17 -5.20 -6.53 29.28
CA TRP A 17 -4.05 -6.19 30.13
C TRP A 17 -3.42 -4.86 29.68
N ASN A 18 -2.76 -4.17 30.61
CA ASN A 18 -2.20 -2.84 30.36
C ASN A 18 -0.67 -2.86 30.42
N PRO A 19 0.02 -2.60 29.29
CA PRO A 19 1.46 -2.51 29.28
C PRO A 19 1.99 -1.35 30.11
N VAL A 20 3.15 -1.56 30.71
CA VAL A 20 3.87 -0.56 31.52
C VAL A 20 5.17 -0.19 30.83
N GLN A 21 5.42 1.12 30.71
CA GLN A 21 6.71 1.65 30.28
C GLN A 21 7.73 1.55 31.42
N GLY A 22 8.88 0.94 31.13
CA GLY A 22 9.99 0.78 32.06
C GLY A 22 11.29 1.38 31.52
N GLU A 23 12.42 0.89 32.04
CA GLU A 23 13.74 1.42 31.75
C GLU A 23 14.13 1.21 30.28
N ALA A 24 13.79 0.05 29.70
CA ALA A 24 14.24 -0.29 28.34
C ALA A 24 13.60 0.62 27.30
N PHE A 25 12.28 0.82 27.37
CA PHE A 25 11.57 1.69 26.44
C PHE A 25 11.92 3.17 26.65
N THR A 26 12.09 3.59 27.91
CA THR A 26 12.51 4.96 28.22
C THR A 26 13.92 5.26 27.71
N SER A 27 14.85 4.32 27.83
CA SER A 27 16.21 4.46 27.28
C SER A 27 16.20 4.65 25.78
N LEU A 28 15.40 3.85 25.05
CA LEU A 28 15.24 3.96 23.59
C LEU A 28 14.68 5.33 23.17
N LEU A 29 13.66 5.84 23.87
CA LEU A 29 13.10 7.15 23.57
C LEU A 29 14.12 8.28 23.83
N ASN A 30 14.90 8.15 24.91
CA ASN A 30 15.87 9.17 25.29
C ASN A 30 17.10 9.18 24.38
N SER A 31 17.59 8.02 23.93
CA SER A 31 18.75 7.93 23.04
C SER A 31 18.45 8.39 21.60
N ASN A 32 17.18 8.46 21.22
CA ASN A 32 16.78 8.86 19.87
C ASN A 32 16.58 10.38 19.77
N ASP A 33 17.68 11.11 19.66
CA ASP A 33 17.68 12.59 19.53
C ASP A 33 17.12 13.09 18.20
N ALA A 34 17.01 12.21 17.20
CA ALA A 34 16.48 12.56 15.89
C ALA A 34 14.96 12.76 15.88
N LEU A 35 14.25 12.23 16.90
CA LEU A 35 12.80 12.34 17.02
C LEU A 35 12.42 13.58 17.82
N SER A 36 11.39 14.29 17.35
CA SER A 36 10.73 15.34 18.14
C SER A 36 10.03 14.74 19.37
N GLN A 37 9.64 15.60 20.33
CA GLN A 37 8.87 15.12 21.49
C GLN A 37 7.51 14.54 21.08
N ASP A 38 6.86 15.13 20.08
CA ASP A 38 5.58 14.64 19.55
C ASP A 38 5.76 13.29 18.85
N GLU A 39 6.85 13.08 18.11
CA GLU A 39 7.18 11.80 17.47
C GLU A 39 7.49 10.71 18.52
N LYS A 40 8.17 11.06 19.62
CA LYS A 40 8.40 10.15 20.76
C LYS A 40 7.10 9.75 21.44
N GLU A 41 6.21 10.70 21.66
CA GLU A 41 4.90 10.46 22.27
C GLU A 41 4.00 9.61 21.37
N LEU A 42 3.98 9.90 20.07
CA LEU A 42 3.29 9.07 19.07
C LEU A 42 3.81 7.64 19.09
N LEU A 43 5.13 7.44 19.02
CA LEU A 43 5.75 6.12 19.11
C LEU A 43 5.35 5.40 20.40
N ARG A 44 5.31 6.10 21.53
CA ARG A 44 4.87 5.55 22.83
C ARG A 44 3.43 5.08 22.77
N LEU A 45 2.49 5.92 22.30
CA LEU A 45 1.07 5.60 22.22
C LEU A 45 0.81 4.41 21.29
N GLU A 46 1.36 4.45 20.08
CA GLU A 46 1.16 3.38 19.08
C GLU A 46 1.77 2.06 19.55
N THR A 47 2.99 2.08 20.10
CA THR A 47 3.65 0.86 20.62
C THR A 47 2.91 0.28 21.82
N THR A 48 2.41 1.13 22.71
CA THR A 48 1.62 0.69 23.87
C THR A 48 0.33 0.02 23.40
N LYS A 49 -0.35 0.59 22.41
CA LYS A 49 -1.57 0.00 21.83
C LYS A 49 -1.29 -1.35 21.16
N ILE A 50 -0.20 -1.46 20.39
CA ILE A 50 0.18 -2.74 19.78
C ILE A 50 0.43 -3.79 20.86
N LEU A 51 1.16 -3.45 21.91
CA LEU A 51 1.48 -4.40 22.98
C LEU A 51 0.25 -4.76 23.81
N SER A 52 -0.69 -3.83 24.06
CA SER A 52 -1.92 -4.15 24.81
C SER A 52 -2.81 -5.17 24.10
N ASP A 53 -2.72 -5.24 22.77
CA ASP A 53 -3.45 -6.23 21.97
C ASP A 53 -2.67 -7.55 21.81
N CYS A 54 -1.40 -7.61 22.25
CA CYS A 54 -0.63 -8.85 22.36
C CYS A 54 -1.12 -9.70 23.54
N ILE A 55 -0.61 -10.93 23.67
CA ILE A 55 -0.92 -11.80 24.81
C ILE A 55 -0.49 -11.14 26.13
N ASP A 56 -1.23 -11.38 27.22
CA ASP A 56 -0.76 -11.03 28.55
C ASP A 56 0.39 -11.98 28.93
N PRO A 57 1.61 -11.47 29.22
CA PRO A 57 2.74 -12.31 29.62
C PRO A 57 2.54 -13.05 30.96
N ALA A 58 1.47 -12.74 31.71
CA ALA A 58 1.07 -13.48 32.91
C ALA A 58 0.15 -14.68 32.61
N GLU A 59 -0.52 -14.70 31.46
CA GLU A 59 -1.36 -15.82 31.03
C GLU A 59 -0.52 -16.98 30.48
N GLN A 60 -1.07 -18.20 30.54
CA GLN A 60 -0.43 -19.41 30.02
C GLN A 60 -1.17 -19.93 28.80
N GLU A 61 -0.43 -20.57 27.89
CA GLU A 61 -0.98 -21.22 26.69
C GLU A 61 -1.87 -20.29 25.83
N ASN A 62 -1.49 -19.01 25.72
CA ASN A 62 -2.18 -18.01 24.92
C ASN A 62 -1.36 -17.61 23.68
N THR A 63 -1.99 -17.54 22.52
CA THR A 63 -1.33 -17.10 21.28
C THR A 63 -2.25 -16.22 20.44
N ASN A 64 -1.69 -15.20 19.80
CA ASN A 64 -2.42 -14.37 18.85
C ASN A 64 -1.53 -13.84 17.71
N THR A 65 -2.18 -13.32 16.67
CA THR A 65 -1.54 -12.79 15.47
C THR A 65 -1.95 -11.34 15.24
N GLY A 66 -1.00 -10.43 15.12
CA GLY A 66 -1.23 -9.01 14.83
C GLY A 66 -0.75 -8.58 13.46
N LEU A 67 -1.35 -7.53 12.90
CA LEU A 67 -0.87 -6.86 11.68
C LEU A 67 -0.61 -5.38 11.94
N VAL A 68 0.63 -4.95 11.74
CA VAL A 68 1.04 -3.54 11.83
C VAL A 68 1.36 -3.02 10.44
N ILE A 69 0.61 -2.00 10.02
CA ILE A 69 0.64 -1.43 8.67
C ILE A 69 1.26 -0.04 8.72
N GLY A 70 2.45 0.13 8.15
CA GLY A 70 3.12 1.44 8.05
C GLY A 70 3.54 1.74 6.61
N TYR A 71 3.61 3.02 6.22
CA TYR A 71 4.07 3.39 4.88
C TYR A 71 5.49 2.87 4.59
N VAL A 72 5.86 2.84 3.30
CA VAL A 72 7.22 2.49 2.87
C VAL A 72 8.22 3.43 3.54
N GLN A 73 9.24 2.89 4.22
CA GLN A 73 10.24 3.69 4.94
C GLN A 73 9.68 4.68 5.99
N SER A 74 8.51 4.39 6.56
CA SER A 74 7.85 5.26 7.55
C SER A 74 8.34 5.12 8.99
N GLY A 75 9.34 4.27 9.25
CA GLY A 75 9.82 3.98 10.61
C GLY A 75 9.25 2.71 11.24
N LYS A 76 8.74 1.75 10.44
CA LYS A 76 8.32 0.41 10.93
C LYS A 76 9.38 -0.27 11.82
N THR A 77 10.65 -0.14 11.45
CA THR A 77 11.75 -0.67 12.25
C THR A 77 11.82 -0.06 13.64
N LEU A 78 11.70 1.27 13.74
CA LEU A 78 11.66 1.95 15.03
C LEU A 78 10.44 1.51 15.86
N SER A 79 9.28 1.30 15.21
CA SER A 79 8.09 0.77 15.88
C SER A 79 8.32 -0.62 16.47
N PHE A 80 8.85 -1.60 15.72
CA PHE A 80 9.07 -2.93 16.29
C PHE A 80 10.26 -2.97 17.29
N THR A 81 11.24 -2.07 17.15
CA THR A 81 12.29 -1.89 18.16
C THR A 81 11.70 -1.33 19.45
N GLY A 82 10.81 -0.35 19.34
CA GLY A 82 10.01 0.17 20.44
C GLY A 82 9.18 -0.92 21.11
N LEU A 83 8.50 -1.74 20.30
CA LEU A 83 7.72 -2.86 20.80
C LEU A 83 8.59 -3.88 21.54
N THR A 84 9.78 -4.16 21.03
CA THR A 84 10.76 -5.05 21.68
C THR A 84 11.19 -4.51 23.05
N ALA A 85 11.50 -3.21 23.13
CA ALA A 85 11.86 -2.54 24.38
C ALA A 85 10.71 -2.53 25.39
N LEU A 86 9.49 -2.21 24.95
CA LEU A 86 8.30 -2.22 25.80
C LEU A 86 7.92 -3.64 26.25
N ALA A 87 8.06 -4.63 25.38
CA ALA A 87 7.81 -6.03 25.70
C ALA A 87 8.76 -6.52 26.81
N ARG A 88 10.04 -6.11 26.77
CA ARG A 88 10.99 -6.39 27.86
C ARG A 88 10.52 -5.80 29.19
N ASP A 89 10.09 -4.53 29.19
CA ASP A 89 9.57 -3.88 30.41
C ASP A 89 8.36 -4.64 30.99
N ASN A 90 7.63 -5.37 30.14
CA ASN A 90 6.50 -6.21 30.48
C ASN A 90 6.84 -7.70 30.58
N LYS A 91 8.12 -8.06 30.82
CA LYS A 91 8.59 -9.44 31.10
C LYS A 91 8.46 -10.44 29.93
N PHE A 92 8.37 -9.96 28.69
CA PHE A 92 8.69 -10.82 27.55
C PHE A 92 10.17 -11.19 27.60
N ARG A 93 10.44 -12.49 27.63
CA ARG A 93 11.78 -13.03 27.93
C ARG A 93 12.56 -13.33 26.67
N LEU A 94 11.84 -13.53 25.57
CA LEU A 94 12.38 -13.90 24.28
C LEU A 94 11.69 -13.10 23.17
N VAL A 95 12.48 -12.58 22.24
CA VAL A 95 12.01 -11.89 21.05
C VAL A 95 12.69 -12.50 19.82
N ILE A 96 11.92 -12.90 18.82
CA ILE A 96 12.42 -13.39 17.53
C ILE A 96 12.03 -12.37 16.47
N LEU A 97 13.02 -11.80 15.78
CA LEU A 97 12.79 -11.02 14.58
C LEU A 97 13.04 -11.89 13.35
N LEU A 98 12.03 -12.16 12.55
CA LEU A 98 12.18 -12.74 11.22
C LEU A 98 12.55 -11.61 10.26
N ALA A 99 13.84 -11.49 9.95
CA ALA A 99 14.40 -10.44 9.12
C ALA A 99 14.67 -10.94 7.70
N GLY A 100 13.90 -10.50 6.72
CA GLY A 100 14.17 -10.63 5.27
C GLY A 100 14.55 -12.02 4.73
N THR A 101 14.85 -12.11 3.43
CA THR A 101 15.22 -13.38 2.77
C THR A 101 16.67 -13.42 2.28
N THR A 102 17.46 -12.38 2.52
CA THR A 102 18.86 -12.27 2.07
C THR A 102 19.77 -11.89 3.24
N ASN A 103 21.04 -12.28 3.19
CA ASN A 103 21.99 -11.97 4.27
C ASN A 103 22.12 -10.46 4.53
N ASN A 104 22.13 -9.65 3.47
CA ASN A 104 22.26 -8.19 3.60
C ASN A 104 21.10 -7.57 4.40
N LEU A 105 19.86 -8.01 4.14
CA LEU A 105 18.69 -7.53 4.90
C LEU A 105 18.78 -7.94 6.36
N VAL A 106 19.20 -9.17 6.63
CA VAL A 106 19.37 -9.65 8.01
C VAL A 106 20.48 -8.88 8.71
N GLU A 107 21.59 -8.56 8.03
CA GLU A 107 22.74 -7.79 8.58
C GLU A 107 22.28 -6.39 8.95
N GLN A 108 21.57 -5.73 8.06
CA GLN A 108 21.00 -4.40 8.31
C GLN A 108 20.03 -4.40 9.50
N SER A 109 19.10 -5.36 9.58
CA SER A 109 18.19 -5.46 10.74
C SER A 109 18.93 -5.77 12.04
N TYR A 110 19.96 -6.61 11.98
CA TYR A 110 20.79 -6.95 13.14
C TYR A 110 21.55 -5.74 13.68
N ASP A 111 22.27 -5.03 12.81
CA ASP A 111 23.06 -3.86 13.19
C ASP A 111 22.17 -2.72 13.66
N ARG A 112 21.01 -2.55 13.02
CA ARG A 112 20.04 -1.52 13.42
C ARG A 112 19.47 -1.77 14.81
N ILE A 113 18.99 -2.98 15.11
CA ILE A 113 18.50 -3.26 16.47
C ILE A 113 19.64 -3.17 17.50
N ARG A 114 20.83 -3.65 17.15
CA ARG A 114 22.01 -3.55 18.02
C ARG A 114 22.30 -2.10 18.40
N SER A 115 22.23 -1.19 17.42
CA SER A 115 22.41 0.25 17.62
C SER A 115 21.26 0.87 18.39
N ASP A 116 20.02 0.69 17.93
CA ASP A 116 18.83 1.37 18.48
C ASP A 116 18.57 0.98 19.95
N LEU A 117 18.81 -0.29 20.34
CA LEU A 117 18.69 -0.77 21.72
C LEU A 117 19.98 -0.61 22.54
N GLU A 118 21.00 0.05 21.98
CA GLU A 118 22.30 0.29 22.58
C GLU A 118 22.95 -0.99 23.17
N ILE A 119 22.83 -2.12 22.48
CA ILE A 119 23.13 -3.45 23.04
C ILE A 119 24.59 -3.60 23.52
N ASP A 120 25.51 -2.84 22.94
CA ASP A 120 26.92 -2.87 23.32
C ASP A 120 27.21 -2.17 24.67
N THR A 121 26.41 -1.18 25.04
CA THR A 121 26.52 -0.46 26.32
C THR A 121 25.45 -0.91 27.33
N ASN A 122 24.33 -1.42 26.84
CA ASN A 122 23.18 -1.85 27.61
C ASN A 122 23.20 -3.37 27.90
N ARG A 123 23.35 -3.73 29.17
CA ARG A 123 23.41 -5.14 29.62
C ARG A 123 22.04 -5.82 29.74
N GLN A 124 20.97 -5.18 29.30
CA GLN A 124 19.62 -5.74 29.33
C GLN A 124 19.37 -6.82 28.25
N TRP A 125 20.22 -6.89 27.22
CA TRP A 125 19.95 -7.69 26.02
C TRP A 125 20.95 -8.83 25.82
N LYS A 126 20.48 -9.91 25.21
CA LYS A 126 21.31 -10.99 24.69
C LYS A 126 20.96 -11.25 23.23
N LEU A 127 21.70 -10.61 22.32
CA LEU A 127 21.48 -10.65 20.89
C LEU A 127 22.17 -11.85 20.21
N PHE A 128 21.46 -12.53 19.31
CA PHE A 128 21.92 -13.61 18.44
C PHE A 128 21.44 -13.41 17.00
N SER A 129 22.13 -14.05 16.04
CA SER A 129 21.75 -14.05 14.63
C SER A 129 21.81 -15.47 14.06
N THR A 130 20.94 -15.80 13.12
CA THR A 130 20.98 -17.09 12.40
C THR A 130 21.77 -17.03 11.08
N GLN A 131 22.38 -15.90 10.74
CA GLN A 131 23.15 -15.75 9.50
C GLN A 131 24.34 -16.72 9.40
N GLN A 132 24.75 -17.04 8.16
CA GLN A 132 25.87 -17.93 7.86
C GLN A 132 25.72 -19.30 8.55
N LYS A 133 26.66 -19.72 9.40
CA LYS A 133 26.57 -20.94 10.24
C LYS A 133 25.92 -20.66 11.60
N GLY A 134 25.43 -19.45 11.84
CA GLY A 134 25.01 -18.93 13.14
C GLY A 134 23.76 -19.61 13.72
N PHE A 135 23.63 -19.48 15.04
CA PHE A 135 22.68 -20.17 15.91
C PHE A 135 22.85 -21.69 15.95
N GLN A 136 23.70 -22.14 16.88
CA GLN A 136 24.04 -23.53 17.12
C GLN A 136 23.77 -23.91 18.60
N THR A 137 24.32 -25.03 19.03
CA THR A 137 24.10 -25.56 20.39
C THR A 137 24.72 -24.64 21.47
N GLY A 138 25.85 -24.00 21.21
CA GLY A 138 26.46 -23.07 22.18
C GLY A 138 25.63 -21.80 22.40
N GLU A 139 24.97 -21.27 21.37
CA GLU A 139 24.00 -20.19 21.50
C GLU A 139 22.77 -20.64 22.29
N LEU A 140 22.28 -21.85 22.05
CA LEU A 140 21.14 -22.42 22.77
C LEU A 140 21.41 -22.54 24.28
N GLU A 141 22.59 -22.98 24.68
CA GLU A 141 23.00 -23.03 26.10
C GLU A 141 22.99 -21.63 26.75
N ARG A 142 23.41 -20.60 25.99
CA ARG A 142 23.36 -19.21 26.45
C ARG A 142 21.93 -18.70 26.57
N VAL A 143 21.02 -19.11 25.67
CA VAL A 143 19.57 -18.83 25.78
C VAL A 143 19.02 -19.47 27.05
N GLN A 144 19.27 -20.77 27.25
CA GLN A 144 18.82 -21.50 28.44
C GLN A 144 19.29 -20.83 29.74
N SER A 145 20.55 -20.39 29.79
CA SER A 145 21.10 -19.68 30.95
C SER A 145 20.34 -18.39 31.29
N GLU A 146 19.96 -17.58 30.30
CA GLU A 146 19.17 -16.37 30.53
C GLU A 146 17.73 -16.68 30.93
N LEU A 147 17.09 -17.69 30.31
CA LEU A 147 15.75 -18.12 30.69
C LEU A 147 15.69 -18.64 32.13
N THR A 148 16.69 -19.41 32.57
CA THR A 148 16.81 -19.85 33.97
C THR A 148 16.98 -18.67 34.93
N LYS A 149 17.67 -17.60 34.54
CA LYS A 149 17.77 -16.38 35.36
C LYS A 149 16.41 -15.69 35.51
N TRP A 150 15.64 -15.60 34.43
CA TRP A 150 14.27 -15.09 34.46
C TRP A 150 13.38 -15.91 35.39
N GLN A 151 13.42 -17.23 35.29
CA GLN A 151 12.65 -18.14 36.15
C GLN A 151 12.97 -17.94 37.64
N ARG A 152 14.24 -17.63 37.97
CA ARG A 152 14.69 -17.33 39.34
C ARG A 152 14.36 -15.91 39.81
N GLY A 153 13.71 -15.09 38.98
CA GLY A 153 13.44 -13.69 39.29
C GLY A 153 14.70 -12.82 39.40
N ASN A 154 15.78 -13.18 38.71
CA ASN A 154 17.03 -12.44 38.79
C ASN A 154 16.86 -11.06 38.12
N PRO A 155 17.09 -9.93 38.82
CA PRO A 155 16.93 -8.60 38.25
C PRO A 155 17.94 -8.29 37.13
N ARG A 156 19.00 -9.09 37.00
CA ARG A 156 20.00 -9.00 35.92
C ARG A 156 19.73 -9.96 34.76
N ALA A 157 18.55 -10.59 34.72
CA ALA A 157 18.15 -11.42 33.60
C ALA A 157 18.03 -10.58 32.32
N ARG A 158 18.57 -11.11 31.23
CA ARG A 158 18.58 -10.42 29.93
C ARG A 158 17.49 -10.96 29.03
N THR A 159 16.84 -10.09 28.28
CA THR A 159 15.89 -10.52 27.26
C THR A 159 16.69 -11.08 26.08
N VAL A 160 16.33 -12.29 25.65
CA VAL A 160 16.95 -12.94 24.49
C VAL A 160 16.35 -12.36 23.23
N LEU A 161 17.20 -11.89 22.31
CA LEU A 161 16.79 -11.35 21.02
C LEU A 161 17.47 -12.15 19.92
N ILE A 162 16.69 -12.72 19.00
CA ILE A 162 17.20 -13.57 17.91
C ILE A 162 16.75 -12.98 16.58
N VAL A 163 17.71 -12.49 15.79
CA VAL A 163 17.46 -12.05 14.42
C VAL A 163 17.63 -13.24 13.48
N CYS A 164 16.53 -13.69 12.88
CA CYS A 164 16.47 -14.90 12.08
C CYS A 164 16.18 -14.59 10.61
N MET A 165 16.97 -15.16 9.71
CA MET A 165 16.68 -15.13 8.27
C MET A 165 15.40 -15.91 7.94
N LYS A 166 14.51 -15.32 7.13
CA LYS A 166 13.23 -15.90 6.67
C LYS A 166 13.43 -16.91 5.52
N GLN A 167 14.29 -17.89 5.76
CA GLN A 167 14.68 -18.92 4.81
C GLN A 167 14.54 -20.30 5.48
N HIS A 168 14.02 -21.27 4.74
CA HIS A 168 13.56 -22.54 5.29
C HIS A 168 14.60 -23.33 6.09
N HIS A 169 15.88 -23.33 5.73
CA HIS A 169 16.94 -24.01 6.49
C HIS A 169 17.23 -23.30 7.82
N HIS A 170 17.27 -21.97 7.84
CA HIS A 170 17.52 -21.20 9.06
C HIS A 170 16.35 -21.33 10.04
N LEU A 171 15.11 -21.25 9.54
CA LEU A 171 13.90 -21.45 10.34
C LEU A 171 13.82 -22.88 10.90
N ASP A 172 14.10 -23.89 10.07
CA ASP A 172 14.11 -25.30 10.49
C ASP A 172 15.18 -25.57 11.56
N ASN A 173 16.39 -25.04 11.37
CA ASN A 173 17.47 -25.17 12.35
C ASN A 173 17.10 -24.50 13.69
N LEU A 174 16.56 -23.27 13.64
CA LEU A 174 16.14 -22.56 14.85
C LEU A 174 15.03 -23.33 15.59
N ALA A 175 14.00 -23.80 14.87
CA ALA A 175 12.90 -24.58 15.46
C ALA A 175 13.40 -25.88 16.12
N LYS A 176 14.32 -26.61 15.46
CA LYS A 176 14.94 -27.84 15.99
C LYS A 176 15.80 -27.61 17.23
N LEU A 177 16.49 -26.47 17.30
CA LEU A 177 17.30 -26.14 18.47
C LEU A 177 16.40 -25.70 19.63
N MET A 178 15.39 -24.86 19.36
CA MET A 178 14.43 -24.40 20.37
C MET A 178 13.59 -25.53 20.94
N SER A 179 13.29 -26.57 20.17
CA SER A 179 12.55 -27.74 20.67
C SER A 179 13.29 -28.54 21.75
N LYS A 180 14.57 -28.24 22.02
CA LYS A 180 15.34 -28.86 23.11
C LYS A 180 15.19 -28.12 24.44
N LEU A 181 14.53 -26.96 24.46
CA LEU A 181 14.25 -26.18 25.65
C LEU A 181 12.80 -26.40 26.10
N ASP A 182 12.57 -26.32 27.41
CA ASP A 182 11.22 -26.14 27.94
C ASP A 182 10.87 -24.65 27.88
N LEU A 183 9.95 -24.31 26.97
CA LEU A 183 9.51 -22.95 26.69
C LEU A 183 8.14 -22.65 27.31
N LYS A 184 7.59 -23.55 28.13
CA LYS A 184 6.33 -23.29 28.85
C LYS A 184 6.51 -22.14 29.84
N GLY A 185 5.57 -21.20 29.84
CA GLY A 185 5.61 -20.00 30.66
C GLY A 185 6.75 -19.06 30.28
N VAL A 186 7.18 -19.06 29.00
CA VAL A 186 8.17 -18.14 28.45
C VAL A 186 7.48 -17.22 27.42
N PRO A 187 6.91 -16.08 27.86
CA PRO A 187 6.24 -15.16 26.95
C PRO A 187 7.20 -14.67 25.86
N THR A 188 6.80 -14.91 24.62
CA THR A 188 7.63 -14.71 23.44
C THR A 188 6.97 -13.75 22.46
N LEU A 189 7.73 -12.79 21.97
CA LEU A 189 7.31 -11.91 20.89
C LEU A 189 7.97 -12.36 19.59
N ILE A 190 7.19 -12.65 18.55
CA ILE A 190 7.70 -12.97 17.22
C ILE A 190 7.30 -11.84 16.28
N VAL A 191 8.28 -11.09 15.78
CA VAL A 191 8.09 -10.01 14.82
C VAL A 191 8.47 -10.53 13.44
N ASP A 192 7.58 -10.41 12.47
CA ASP A 192 7.82 -10.73 11.07
C ASP A 192 7.91 -9.47 10.23
N ASP A 193 9.13 -9.07 9.88
CA ASP A 193 9.39 -7.91 9.04
C ASP A 193 9.17 -8.26 7.56
N GLU A 194 8.50 -7.36 6.84
CA GLU A 194 7.95 -7.62 5.50
C GLU A 194 7.07 -8.90 5.50
N GLY A 195 6.09 -8.93 6.40
CA GLY A 195 5.21 -10.08 6.63
C GLY A 195 4.45 -10.60 5.40
N ASP A 196 4.25 -9.75 4.38
CA ASP A 196 3.70 -10.11 3.08
C ASP A 196 4.66 -10.95 2.21
N GLN A 197 5.96 -10.87 2.49
CA GLN A 197 7.01 -11.54 1.73
C GLN A 197 7.39 -12.89 2.34
N ALA A 198 7.41 -13.93 1.49
CA ALA A 198 7.87 -15.30 1.79
C ALA A 198 7.17 -16.07 2.92
N GLY A 199 6.52 -15.39 3.87
CA GLY A 199 5.86 -16.00 5.02
C GLY A 199 4.46 -16.51 4.71
N ILE A 200 3.75 -15.84 3.81
CA ILE A 200 2.39 -16.22 3.38
C ILE A 200 2.42 -17.47 2.49
N ASN A 201 1.42 -18.35 2.65
CA ASN A 201 1.34 -19.59 1.90
C ASN A 201 1.00 -19.38 0.41
N THR A 202 2.00 -19.47 -0.46
CA THR A 202 1.82 -19.33 -1.91
C THR A 202 1.28 -20.60 -2.60
N LYS A 203 1.07 -21.69 -1.87
CA LYS A 203 0.60 -22.98 -2.41
C LYS A 203 -0.81 -23.38 -1.94
N ALA A 204 -1.48 -22.51 -1.19
CA ALA A 204 -2.76 -22.81 -0.57
C ALA A 204 -3.87 -23.19 -1.59
N LYS A 205 -3.87 -22.60 -2.80
CA LYS A 205 -4.81 -22.99 -3.88
C LYS A 205 -4.67 -24.44 -4.34
N LYS A 206 -3.54 -25.08 -4.07
CA LYS A 206 -3.28 -26.51 -4.36
C LYS A 206 -3.50 -27.40 -3.14
N ASN A 207 -4.08 -26.88 -2.05
CA ASN A 207 -4.16 -27.53 -0.75
C ASN A 207 -2.78 -28.00 -0.22
N GLU A 208 -1.73 -27.27 -0.56
CA GLU A 208 -0.35 -27.52 -0.13
C GLU A 208 0.18 -26.36 0.72
N GLN A 209 1.22 -26.63 1.51
CA GLN A 209 1.97 -25.61 2.23
C GLN A 209 3.27 -25.27 1.48
N SER A 210 3.54 -23.98 1.31
CA SER A 210 4.88 -23.54 0.89
C SER A 210 5.91 -23.83 1.98
N THR A 211 7.15 -24.14 1.58
CA THR A 211 8.20 -24.59 2.52
C THR A 211 8.47 -23.58 3.62
N THR A 212 8.58 -22.29 3.29
CA THR A 212 8.84 -21.23 4.27
C THR A 212 7.66 -21.07 5.24
N TYR A 213 6.42 -21.03 4.74
CA TYR A 213 5.21 -20.99 5.58
C TYR A 213 5.19 -22.14 6.60
N ALA A 214 5.39 -23.39 6.15
CA ALA A 214 5.40 -24.55 7.03
C ALA A 214 6.48 -24.46 8.12
N ARG A 215 7.63 -23.84 7.82
CA ARG A 215 8.72 -23.65 8.80
C ARG A 215 8.47 -22.50 9.78
N ILE A 216 7.74 -21.46 9.37
CA ILE A 216 7.27 -20.42 10.29
C ILE A 216 6.27 -21.03 11.28
N LEU A 217 5.30 -21.81 10.82
CA LEU A 217 4.36 -22.50 11.70
C LEU A 217 5.08 -23.42 12.68
N ALA A 218 5.98 -24.28 12.19
CA ALA A 218 6.74 -25.20 13.04
C ALA A 218 7.64 -24.50 14.07
N LEU A 219 8.05 -23.25 13.82
CA LEU A 219 8.77 -22.42 14.77
C LEU A 219 7.81 -21.83 15.82
N ARG A 220 6.67 -21.28 15.39
CA ARG A 220 5.64 -20.73 16.28
C ARG A 220 5.13 -21.77 17.28
N ASP A 221 4.91 -23.00 16.82
CA ASP A 221 4.46 -24.12 17.65
C ASP A 221 5.42 -24.48 18.80
N ARG A 222 6.64 -23.92 18.81
CA ARG A 222 7.60 -24.10 19.91
C ARG A 222 7.37 -23.18 21.10
N PHE A 223 6.57 -22.14 20.93
CA PHE A 223 6.32 -21.12 21.95
C PHE A 223 4.83 -21.15 22.34
N PRO A 224 4.46 -21.82 23.45
CA PRO A 224 3.05 -21.91 23.86
C PRO A 224 2.43 -20.55 24.20
N GLU A 225 3.24 -19.61 24.66
CA GLU A 225 2.85 -18.23 24.94
C GLU A 225 3.53 -17.28 23.96
N HIS A 226 2.87 -16.95 22.83
CA HIS A 226 3.45 -16.01 21.87
C HIS A 226 2.46 -15.08 21.16
N SER A 227 2.92 -13.87 20.87
CA SER A 227 2.30 -12.98 19.88
C SER A 227 3.15 -12.97 18.61
N TYR A 228 2.50 -13.22 17.47
CA TYR A 228 3.13 -13.15 16.14
C TYR A 228 2.67 -11.88 15.42
N ILE A 229 3.57 -10.95 15.12
CA ILE A 229 3.20 -9.63 14.59
C ILE A 229 3.82 -9.42 13.22
N LEU A 230 2.96 -9.29 12.22
CA LEU A 230 3.32 -8.98 10.84
C LEU A 230 3.51 -7.48 10.69
N TYR A 231 4.73 -7.03 10.41
CA TYR A 231 5.01 -5.67 9.99
C TYR A 231 5.09 -5.63 8.46
N THR A 232 4.32 -4.75 7.82
CA THR A 232 4.38 -4.61 6.36
C THR A 232 3.93 -3.23 5.89
N ALA A 233 4.38 -2.84 4.69
CA ALA A 233 3.81 -1.73 3.95
C ALA A 233 2.67 -2.15 3.01
N THR A 234 2.59 -3.43 2.67
CA THR A 234 1.71 -4.05 1.68
C THR A 234 0.73 -5.02 2.39
N PRO A 235 -0.33 -4.52 3.04
CA PRO A 235 -1.19 -5.35 3.88
C PRO A 235 -2.10 -6.32 3.10
N GLN A 236 -2.16 -6.22 1.76
CA GLN A 236 -3.10 -6.96 0.93
C GLN A 236 -2.94 -8.47 1.08
N ALA A 237 -1.71 -9.00 1.06
CA ALA A 237 -1.48 -10.44 1.18
C ALA A 237 -1.92 -11.00 2.55
N PRO A 238 -1.49 -10.43 3.70
CA PRO A 238 -2.01 -10.82 5.01
C PRO A 238 -3.53 -10.70 5.19
N LEU A 239 -4.19 -9.77 4.49
CA LEU A 239 -5.63 -9.56 4.60
C LEU A 239 -6.47 -10.44 3.64
N LEU A 240 -5.84 -11.08 2.64
CA LEU A 240 -6.50 -11.89 1.60
C LEU A 240 -6.28 -13.41 1.73
N ILE A 241 -5.56 -13.85 2.76
CA ILE A 241 -5.51 -15.26 3.16
C ILE A 241 -6.81 -15.70 3.84
N SER A 242 -7.00 -17.00 3.99
CA SER A 242 -8.16 -17.56 4.68
C SER A 242 -8.26 -17.06 6.12
N ARG A 243 -9.48 -16.75 6.59
CA ARG A 243 -9.74 -16.30 7.97
C ARG A 243 -9.39 -17.35 9.03
N ILE A 244 -9.40 -18.63 8.66
CA ILE A 244 -9.01 -19.74 9.54
C ILE A 244 -7.49 -20.03 9.52
N ASP A 245 -6.74 -19.35 8.64
CA ASP A 245 -5.29 -19.45 8.64
C ASP A 245 -4.75 -18.82 9.93
N THR A 246 -3.84 -19.51 10.61
CA THR A 246 -3.20 -19.01 11.85
C THR A 246 -2.33 -17.76 11.65
N LEU A 247 -2.03 -17.37 10.41
CA LEU A 247 -1.39 -16.09 10.08
C LEU A 247 -2.42 -14.99 9.75
N SER A 248 -3.72 -15.30 9.74
CA SER A 248 -4.78 -14.30 9.60
C SER A 248 -4.79 -13.41 10.85
N PRO A 249 -4.65 -12.08 10.71
CA PRO A 249 -4.54 -11.19 11.86
C PRO A 249 -5.80 -11.16 12.73
N ASP A 250 -5.63 -11.33 14.03
CA ASP A 250 -6.66 -11.15 15.08
C ASP A 250 -6.90 -9.65 15.36
N PHE A 251 -5.81 -8.88 15.43
CA PHE A 251 -5.83 -7.43 15.69
C PHE A 251 -4.94 -6.68 14.69
N GLY A 252 -5.09 -5.36 14.66
CA GLY A 252 -4.39 -4.51 13.70
C GLY A 252 -4.00 -3.14 14.26
N MET A 253 -2.97 -2.55 13.66
CA MET A 253 -2.57 -1.17 13.90
C MET A 253 -2.13 -0.51 12.60
N VAL A 254 -2.58 0.72 12.35
CA VAL A 254 -2.11 1.55 11.22
C VAL A 254 -1.19 2.63 11.78
N LEU A 255 0.11 2.49 11.55
CA LEU A 255 1.12 3.43 12.05
C LEU A 255 0.97 4.80 11.38
N THR A 256 1.18 5.85 12.16
CA THR A 256 1.18 7.25 11.72
C THR A 256 2.61 7.69 11.43
N PRO A 257 2.92 8.15 10.20
CA PRO A 257 4.25 8.68 9.92
C PRO A 257 4.46 10.04 10.61
N GLY A 258 5.70 10.34 11.01
CA GLY A 258 6.05 11.67 11.53
C GLY A 258 6.00 12.77 10.46
N GLU A 259 5.99 14.04 10.86
CA GLU A 259 5.82 15.20 9.96
C GLU A 259 6.94 15.32 8.90
N GLN A 260 8.13 14.79 9.21
CA GLN A 260 9.29 14.82 8.32
C GLN A 260 9.23 13.74 7.22
N TYR A 261 8.26 12.82 7.31
CA TYR A 261 8.01 11.82 6.29
C TYR A 261 7.39 12.45 5.04
N VAL A 262 7.83 11.99 3.87
CA VAL A 262 7.30 12.35 2.56
C VAL A 262 6.90 11.05 1.86
N GLY A 263 5.66 10.98 1.40
CA GLY A 263 5.08 9.76 0.83
C GLY A 263 4.38 9.98 -0.51
N GLY A 264 3.51 9.03 -0.85
CA GLY A 264 2.77 9.03 -2.10
C GLY A 264 1.97 10.30 -2.35
N GLN A 265 1.25 10.78 -1.34
CA GLN A 265 0.42 11.98 -1.44
C GLN A 265 1.22 13.26 -1.71
N ASP A 266 2.47 13.34 -1.23
CA ASP A 266 3.33 14.49 -1.49
C ASP A 266 3.82 14.56 -2.95
N PHE A 267 4.07 13.40 -3.57
CA PHE A 267 4.63 13.31 -4.93
C PHE A 267 3.56 13.13 -6.01
N PHE A 268 2.51 12.35 -5.76
CA PHE A 268 1.55 11.91 -6.77
C PHE A 268 0.17 12.58 -6.63
N SER A 269 0.01 13.55 -5.73
CA SER A 269 -1.11 14.51 -5.84
C SER A 269 -0.91 15.43 -7.04
N PRO A 270 -1.96 16.03 -7.64
CA PRO A 270 -1.82 16.90 -8.80
C PRO A 270 -0.74 17.99 -8.65
N ALA A 271 -0.70 18.65 -7.48
CA ALA A 271 0.31 19.66 -7.17
C ALA A 271 1.72 19.08 -6.92
N GLY A 272 1.81 17.85 -6.40
CA GLY A 272 3.07 17.14 -6.22
C GLY A 272 3.69 16.72 -7.55
N GLN A 273 2.87 16.20 -8.46
CA GLN A 273 3.31 15.74 -9.78
C GLN A 273 3.93 16.88 -10.57
N GLU A 274 3.27 18.04 -10.59
CA GLU A 274 3.78 19.24 -11.27
C GLU A 274 5.14 19.71 -10.73
N LYS A 275 5.40 19.52 -9.43
CA LYS A 275 6.61 20.03 -8.76
C LYS A 275 7.80 19.08 -8.82
N TYR A 276 7.54 17.78 -8.72
CA TYR A 276 8.58 16.80 -8.41
C TYR A 276 8.73 15.69 -9.45
N ILE A 277 7.77 15.53 -10.36
CA ILE A 277 7.77 14.44 -11.35
C ILE A 277 8.11 14.98 -12.73
N GLU A 278 9.11 14.35 -13.35
CA GLU A 278 9.52 14.64 -14.72
C GLU A 278 9.19 13.44 -15.62
N THR A 279 8.61 13.71 -16.79
CA THR A 279 8.18 12.63 -17.70
C THR A 279 9.33 12.16 -18.59
N ILE A 280 9.65 10.87 -18.55
CA ILE A 280 10.51 10.21 -19.53
C ILE A 280 9.66 9.85 -20.75
N LEU A 281 10.02 10.42 -21.90
CA LEU A 281 9.32 10.12 -23.16
C LEU A 281 9.54 8.66 -23.55
N ALA A 282 8.55 8.04 -24.19
CA ALA A 282 8.66 6.65 -24.64
C ALA A 282 9.86 6.41 -25.59
N SER A 283 10.25 7.42 -26.38
CA SER A 283 11.43 7.39 -27.25
C SER A 283 12.77 7.43 -26.50
N GLU A 284 12.77 7.80 -25.22
CA GLU A 284 13.95 7.85 -24.35
C GLU A 284 14.10 6.62 -23.47
N VAL A 285 13.09 5.74 -23.44
CA VAL A 285 13.17 4.45 -22.78
C VAL A 285 14.00 3.51 -23.66
N PRO A 286 15.09 2.89 -23.15
CA PRO A 286 15.89 1.98 -23.95
C PRO A 286 15.09 0.79 -24.49
N ASP A 287 15.17 0.56 -25.80
CA ASP A 287 14.63 -0.64 -26.45
C ASP A 287 15.72 -1.74 -26.46
N PRO A 288 15.47 -2.93 -25.89
CA PRO A 288 16.41 -4.05 -25.93
C PRO A 288 16.81 -4.48 -27.35
N LEU A 289 15.93 -4.27 -28.34
CA LEU A 289 16.17 -4.61 -29.74
C LEU A 289 16.95 -3.51 -30.48
N ASN A 290 16.89 -2.27 -29.99
CA ASN A 290 17.57 -1.13 -30.57
C ASN A 290 18.12 -0.23 -29.46
N PRO A 291 19.21 -0.66 -28.79
CA PRO A 291 19.74 0.08 -27.67
C PRO A 291 20.28 1.44 -28.15
N PRO A 292 19.91 2.55 -27.49
CA PRO A 292 20.40 3.87 -27.86
C PRO A 292 21.92 3.96 -27.72
N VAL A 293 22.57 4.70 -28.61
CA VAL A 293 24.04 4.87 -28.62
C VAL A 293 24.48 5.97 -27.65
N LYS A 294 23.63 6.99 -27.46
CA LYS A 294 23.89 8.16 -26.62
C LYS A 294 22.94 8.17 -25.41
N PRO A 295 23.34 8.78 -24.28
CA PRO A 295 22.43 8.97 -23.15
C PRO A 295 21.20 9.79 -23.57
N PRO A 296 19.99 9.43 -23.10
CA PRO A 296 18.78 10.23 -23.31
C PRO A 296 18.89 11.62 -22.69
N LYS A 297 18.12 12.59 -23.20
CA LYS A 297 18.15 13.97 -22.68
C LYS A 297 17.61 14.01 -21.25
N SER A 298 16.57 13.23 -20.95
CA SER A 298 16.04 13.11 -19.58
C SER A 298 17.09 12.60 -18.57
N LEU A 299 17.96 11.66 -18.95
CA LEU A 299 19.06 11.21 -18.08
C LEU A 299 20.05 12.35 -17.81
N LEU A 300 20.43 13.11 -18.85
CA LEU A 300 21.32 14.26 -18.69
C LEU A 300 20.71 15.35 -17.81
N SER A 301 19.41 15.64 -17.95
CA SER A 301 18.69 16.57 -17.06
C SER A 301 18.69 16.08 -15.61
N ALA A 302 18.38 14.81 -15.39
CA ALA A 302 18.38 14.21 -14.06
C ALA A 302 19.77 14.30 -13.39
N MET A 303 20.85 14.07 -14.15
CA MET A 303 22.22 14.22 -13.65
C MET A 303 22.57 15.67 -13.33
N ARG A 304 22.15 16.65 -14.15
CA ARG A 304 22.38 18.07 -13.85
C ARG A 304 21.69 18.49 -12.55
N GLU A 305 20.41 18.18 -12.40
CA GLU A 305 19.65 18.47 -11.17
C GLU A 305 20.26 17.81 -9.95
N PHE A 306 20.74 16.58 -10.09
CA PHE A 306 21.45 15.88 -9.04
C PHE A 306 22.72 16.63 -8.61
N PHE A 307 23.61 16.97 -9.53
CA PHE A 307 24.85 17.69 -9.20
C PHE A 307 24.60 19.10 -8.65
N ILE A 308 23.55 19.79 -9.12
CA ILE A 308 23.11 21.07 -8.52
C ILE A 308 22.69 20.85 -7.07
N GLY A 309 21.90 19.80 -6.77
CA GLY A 309 21.51 19.46 -5.41
C GLY A 309 22.67 19.04 -4.51
N VAL A 310 23.72 18.42 -5.07
CA VAL A 310 24.98 18.14 -4.36
C VAL A 310 25.71 19.45 -4.05
N ALA A 311 25.92 20.32 -5.03
CA ALA A 311 26.59 21.61 -4.87
C ALA A 311 25.89 22.51 -3.83
N ILE A 312 24.55 22.63 -3.90
CA ILE A 312 23.77 23.35 -2.88
C ILE A 312 24.01 22.76 -1.49
N GLY A 313 23.98 21.44 -1.35
CA GLY A 313 24.20 20.79 -0.06
C GLY A 313 25.63 20.93 0.49
N LEU A 314 26.65 21.01 -0.38
CA LEU A 314 28.03 21.34 0.01
C LEU A 314 28.14 22.78 0.52
N LEU A 315 27.52 23.73 -0.19
CA LEU A 315 27.47 25.15 0.23
C LEU A 315 26.74 25.32 1.58
N GLU A 316 25.71 24.52 1.85
CA GLU A 316 25.00 24.48 3.14
C GLU A 316 25.75 23.70 4.26
N GLY A 317 26.90 23.10 3.95
CA GLY A 317 27.70 22.29 4.87
C GLY A 317 26.99 21.02 5.35
N GLN A 318 26.14 20.42 4.52
CA GLN A 318 25.39 19.20 4.87
C GLN A 318 26.30 17.96 4.96
N ASP A 319 27.38 17.93 4.19
CA ASP A 319 28.46 16.94 4.25
C ASP A 319 29.06 16.87 5.66
N ARG A 320 29.37 18.04 6.25
CA ARG A 320 29.93 18.17 7.61
C ARG A 320 28.95 17.76 8.71
N LYS A 321 27.65 17.70 8.38
CA LYS A 321 26.57 17.23 9.28
C LYS A 321 26.30 15.72 9.14
N GLY A 322 27.13 15.00 8.37
CA GLY A 322 26.96 13.56 8.14
C GLY A 322 25.67 13.23 7.38
N LYS A 323 25.21 14.15 6.52
CA LYS A 323 24.10 13.88 5.58
C LYS A 323 24.66 13.41 4.25
N ASN A 324 23.80 12.90 3.37
CA ASN A 324 24.18 12.48 2.03
C ASN A 324 23.28 13.09 0.97
N ARG A 325 23.71 13.00 -0.29
CA ARG A 325 22.89 13.27 -1.48
C ARG A 325 23.08 12.14 -2.48
N SER A 326 21.99 11.46 -2.82
CA SER A 326 22.07 10.29 -3.69
C SER A 326 21.14 10.40 -4.89
N MET A 327 21.59 9.83 -6.00
CA MET A 327 20.78 9.56 -7.19
C MET A 327 20.62 8.06 -7.35
N MET A 328 19.42 7.62 -7.72
CA MET A 328 19.12 6.23 -8.03
C MET A 328 18.71 6.11 -9.50
N ILE A 329 19.37 5.23 -10.24
CA ILE A 329 19.02 4.87 -11.62
C ILE A 329 18.56 3.41 -11.64
N HIS A 330 17.29 3.20 -11.96
CA HIS A 330 16.60 1.89 -11.90
C HIS A 330 16.05 1.47 -13.28
N PRO A 331 16.92 1.08 -14.22
CA PRO A 331 16.52 0.59 -15.54
C PRO A 331 15.86 -0.81 -15.49
N ALA A 332 15.35 -1.27 -16.64
CA ALA A 332 14.77 -2.60 -16.77
C ALA A 332 15.82 -3.72 -16.55
N VAL A 333 15.34 -4.94 -16.27
CA VAL A 333 16.09 -6.05 -15.66
C VAL A 333 17.19 -6.74 -16.51
N PRO A 334 17.46 -6.44 -17.81
CA PRO A 334 18.65 -6.98 -18.46
C PRO A 334 19.95 -6.42 -17.85
N LYS A 335 20.88 -7.32 -17.51
CA LYS A 335 22.23 -6.95 -17.02
C LYS A 335 23.00 -6.04 -18.00
N SER A 336 22.67 -6.09 -19.30
CA SER A 336 23.22 -5.22 -20.35
C SER A 336 22.89 -3.75 -20.12
N ASP A 337 21.68 -3.45 -19.65
CA ASP A 337 21.17 -2.09 -19.53
C ASP A 337 21.88 -1.38 -18.37
N HIS A 338 22.14 -2.10 -17.28
CA HIS A 338 22.88 -1.56 -16.13
C HIS A 338 24.30 -1.11 -16.52
N LEU A 339 24.98 -1.89 -17.36
CA LEU A 339 26.32 -1.54 -17.87
C LEU A 339 26.28 -0.34 -18.81
N MET A 340 25.22 -0.22 -19.61
CA MET A 340 25.02 0.90 -20.51
C MET A 340 24.83 2.20 -19.74
N PHE A 341 23.92 2.23 -18.75
CA PHE A 341 23.73 3.39 -17.88
C PHE A 341 25.00 3.72 -17.09
N MET A 342 25.70 2.71 -16.57
CA MET A 342 26.98 2.92 -15.87
C MET A 342 28.04 3.58 -16.76
N ARG A 343 28.14 3.16 -18.02
CA ARG A 343 29.05 3.78 -18.98
C ARG A 343 28.66 5.23 -19.27
N TRP A 344 27.37 5.49 -19.52
CA TRP A 344 26.91 6.85 -19.78
C TRP A 344 27.13 7.79 -18.61
N VAL A 345 26.77 7.39 -17.40
CA VAL A 345 26.96 8.22 -16.20
C VAL A 345 28.43 8.53 -15.99
N LYS A 346 29.32 7.53 -16.12
CA LYS A 346 30.77 7.75 -15.99
C LYS A 346 31.31 8.68 -17.06
N GLN A 347 30.93 8.47 -18.32
CA GLN A 347 31.38 9.31 -19.43
C GLN A 347 30.88 10.76 -19.27
N THR A 348 29.59 10.95 -18.99
CA THR A 348 29.00 12.27 -18.77
C THR A 348 29.65 12.98 -17.58
N LYS A 349 29.88 12.27 -16.46
CA LYS A 349 30.59 12.81 -15.30
C LYS A 349 31.99 13.32 -15.70
N GLU A 350 32.75 12.51 -16.41
CA GLU A 350 34.12 12.84 -16.82
C GLU A 350 34.18 13.96 -17.86
N ASP A 351 33.23 13.97 -18.80
CA ASP A 351 33.09 15.01 -19.82
C ASP A 351 32.80 16.37 -19.14
N TRP A 352 31.81 16.43 -18.24
CA TRP A 352 31.50 17.68 -17.53
C TRP A 352 32.62 18.12 -16.59
N ARG A 353 33.29 17.19 -15.91
CA ARG A 353 34.48 17.49 -15.09
C ARG A 353 35.55 18.19 -15.93
N THR A 354 35.92 17.60 -17.07
CA THR A 354 36.94 18.14 -17.99
C THR A 354 36.54 19.51 -18.54
N ILE A 355 35.28 19.68 -18.93
CA ILE A 355 34.76 20.94 -19.48
C ILE A 355 34.75 22.06 -18.44
N LEU A 356 34.43 21.75 -17.18
CA LEU A 356 34.32 22.75 -16.12
C LEU A 356 35.67 23.12 -15.50
N ASP A 357 36.64 22.19 -15.50
CA ASP A 357 38.02 22.41 -15.04
C ASP A 357 38.81 23.34 -15.98
N ASP A 358 38.58 23.25 -17.29
CA ASP A 358 39.21 24.14 -18.28
C ASP A 358 38.36 25.38 -18.58
N ALA A 359 38.73 26.52 -18.00
CA ALA A 359 38.08 27.81 -18.22
C ALA A 359 38.07 28.26 -19.70
N GLY A 360 39.00 27.77 -20.53
CA GLY A 360 39.08 28.04 -21.97
C GLY A 360 38.34 27.03 -22.84
N HIS A 361 37.70 26.02 -22.26
CA HIS A 361 37.05 24.96 -23.02
C HIS A 361 35.89 25.52 -23.87
N PRO A 362 35.83 25.24 -25.18
CA PRO A 362 34.87 25.88 -26.09
C PRO A 362 33.39 25.57 -25.77
N ARG A 363 33.12 24.51 -25.02
CA ARG A 363 31.76 24.09 -24.59
C ARG A 363 31.40 24.50 -23.15
N ARG A 364 32.28 25.23 -22.44
CA ARG A 364 32.06 25.55 -21.03
C ARG A 364 30.80 26.38 -20.82
N ASP A 365 30.62 27.43 -21.59
CA ASP A 365 29.46 28.32 -21.49
C ASP A 365 28.15 27.60 -21.85
N GLU A 366 28.19 26.71 -22.86
CA GLU A 366 27.06 25.85 -23.24
C GLU A 366 26.63 24.97 -22.05
N VAL A 367 27.58 24.25 -21.44
CA VAL A 367 27.31 23.37 -20.29
C VAL A 367 26.80 24.17 -19.10
N LEU A 368 27.41 25.31 -18.76
CA LEU A 368 26.94 26.16 -17.67
C LEU A 368 25.54 26.73 -17.92
N GLN A 369 25.18 27.03 -19.17
CA GLN A 369 23.84 27.47 -19.52
C GLN A 369 22.80 26.34 -19.34
N GLU A 370 23.15 25.10 -19.68
CA GLU A 370 22.31 23.93 -19.41
C GLU A 370 22.10 23.71 -17.91
N PHE A 371 23.16 23.82 -17.11
CA PHE A 371 23.07 23.76 -15.65
C PHE A 371 22.21 24.90 -15.09
N ARG A 372 22.33 26.13 -15.63
CA ARG A 372 21.51 27.28 -15.22
C ARG A 372 20.02 27.01 -15.48
N ALA A 373 19.69 26.45 -16.65
CA ALA A 373 18.32 26.09 -16.98
C ALA A 373 17.74 25.05 -16.01
N SER A 374 18.50 24.00 -15.68
CA SER A 374 18.11 23.00 -14.68
C SER A 374 17.97 23.61 -13.27
N ALA A 375 18.88 24.51 -12.88
CA ALA A 375 18.84 25.18 -11.58
C ALA A 375 17.59 26.05 -11.42
N LEU A 376 17.18 26.78 -12.46
CA LEU A 376 15.95 27.58 -12.44
C LEU A 376 14.70 26.74 -12.18
N GLY A 377 14.65 25.50 -12.69
CA GLY A 377 13.57 24.55 -12.39
C GLY A 377 13.64 24.06 -10.95
N LEU A 378 14.84 23.69 -10.48
CA LEU A 378 15.06 23.15 -9.13
C LEU A 378 14.76 24.18 -8.03
N LEU A 379 15.18 25.43 -8.20
CA LEU A 379 15.03 26.51 -7.23
C LEU A 379 13.58 27.04 -7.10
N LYS A 380 12.65 26.61 -7.98
CA LYS A 380 11.21 26.85 -7.77
C LYS A 380 10.65 26.05 -6.59
N THR A 381 11.27 24.93 -6.27
CA THR A 381 10.80 24.01 -5.23
C THR A 381 11.72 23.97 -4.01
N TYR A 382 12.95 24.45 -4.12
CA TYR A 382 13.91 24.55 -3.02
C TYR A 382 14.39 25.98 -2.82
N SER A 383 14.28 26.47 -1.59
CA SER A 383 14.79 27.79 -1.22
C SER A 383 16.21 27.64 -0.66
N CYS A 384 17.17 28.32 -1.27
CA CYS A 384 18.53 28.47 -0.73
C CYS A 384 18.98 29.93 -0.85
N GLU A 385 20.01 30.30 -0.10
CA GLU A 385 20.56 31.67 -0.10
C GLU A 385 21.51 31.94 -1.28
N PHE A 386 21.93 30.88 -1.98
CA PHE A 386 22.94 30.96 -3.03
C PHE A 386 22.35 31.27 -4.41
N MET A 387 23.03 32.15 -5.13
CA MET A 387 22.77 32.44 -6.55
C MET A 387 23.40 31.36 -7.44
N PHE A 388 22.95 31.26 -8.69
CA PHE A 388 23.48 30.24 -9.62
C PHE A 388 25.00 30.35 -9.81
N ASP A 389 25.57 31.55 -9.82
CA ASP A 389 27.02 31.71 -10.03
C ASP A 389 27.83 31.09 -8.88
N GLU A 390 27.35 31.19 -7.64
CA GLU A 390 27.95 30.51 -6.47
C GLU A 390 27.80 29.00 -6.54
N ILE A 391 26.62 28.52 -6.99
CA ILE A 391 26.39 27.09 -7.23
C ILE A 391 27.33 26.58 -8.33
N ALA A 392 27.52 27.35 -9.39
CA ALA A 392 28.35 27.01 -10.54
C ALA A 392 29.83 26.87 -10.16
N GLU A 393 30.33 27.70 -9.24
CA GLU A 393 31.68 27.58 -8.69
C GLU A 393 31.89 26.26 -7.91
N CYS A 394 30.84 25.74 -7.27
CA CYS A 394 30.88 24.47 -6.53
C CYS A 394 30.58 23.23 -7.40
N LEU A 395 30.13 23.39 -8.64
CA LEU A 395 29.76 22.25 -9.51
C LEU A 395 30.92 21.29 -9.78
N LEU A 396 32.15 21.80 -9.97
CA LEU A 396 33.31 20.95 -10.23
C LEU A 396 33.57 20.02 -9.05
N GLU A 397 33.61 20.57 -7.83
CA GLU A 397 33.78 19.79 -6.59
C GLU A 397 32.64 18.77 -6.39
N ALA A 398 31.40 19.20 -6.62
CA ALA A 398 30.22 18.33 -6.52
C ALA A 398 30.30 17.14 -7.51
N ILE A 399 30.77 17.38 -8.73
CA ILE A 399 30.96 16.33 -9.73
C ILE A 399 32.09 15.40 -9.30
N GLU A 400 33.27 15.93 -8.98
CA GLU A 400 34.46 15.15 -8.64
C GLU A 400 34.22 14.21 -7.44
N SER A 401 33.68 14.75 -6.35
CA SER A 401 33.42 14.04 -5.09
C SER A 401 32.31 12.97 -5.18
N THR A 402 31.49 12.98 -6.23
CA THR A 402 30.38 12.02 -6.34
C THR A 402 30.86 10.62 -6.70
N ALA A 403 30.64 9.64 -5.82
CA ALA A 403 30.91 8.24 -6.08
C ALA A 403 29.83 7.58 -6.97
N ILE A 404 30.22 6.59 -7.78
CA ILE A 404 29.29 5.86 -8.65
C ILE A 404 29.41 4.36 -8.36
N GLN A 405 28.30 3.73 -7.96
CA GLN A 405 28.27 2.31 -7.59
C GLN A 405 27.22 1.53 -8.37
N GLU A 406 27.64 0.39 -8.93
CA GLU A 406 26.75 -0.60 -9.52
C GLU A 406 26.26 -1.58 -8.45
N LEU A 407 24.93 -1.73 -8.31
CA LEU A 407 24.28 -2.61 -7.34
C LEU A 407 23.67 -3.82 -8.05
N ASN A 408 24.52 -4.81 -8.32
CA ASN A 408 24.13 -6.06 -8.98
C ASN A 408 24.69 -7.30 -8.28
N THR A 409 23.97 -8.41 -8.38
CA THR A 409 24.33 -9.74 -7.82
C THR A 409 25.35 -10.49 -8.69
N ARG A 410 26.40 -9.82 -9.17
CA ARG A 410 27.44 -10.46 -10.00
C ARG A 410 28.32 -11.44 -9.23
N GLU A 411 28.55 -11.16 -7.95
CA GLU A 411 29.27 -12.05 -7.04
C GLU A 411 28.29 -12.75 -6.09
N LYS A 412 28.61 -13.99 -5.73
CA LYS A 412 27.82 -14.92 -4.90
C LYS A 412 26.91 -14.21 -3.88
N SER A 413 25.63 -14.06 -4.24
CA SER A 413 24.50 -13.73 -3.34
C SER A 413 24.58 -12.47 -2.47
N ARG A 414 25.55 -11.56 -2.66
CA ARG A 414 25.67 -10.33 -1.85
C ARG A 414 25.59 -9.07 -2.72
N ILE A 415 24.66 -8.19 -2.37
CA ILE A 415 24.62 -6.81 -2.88
C ILE A 415 25.73 -6.05 -2.12
N PRO A 416 26.58 -5.25 -2.79
CA PRO A 416 27.59 -4.45 -2.10
C PRO A 416 26.97 -3.53 -1.05
N SER A 417 27.57 -3.44 0.14
CA SER A 417 27.23 -2.43 1.13
C SER A 417 27.77 -1.07 0.69
N ILE A 418 26.98 -0.01 0.84
CA ILE A 418 27.43 1.37 0.60
C ILE A 418 28.02 1.93 1.90
N ASP A 419 29.22 2.49 1.82
CA ASP A 419 29.81 3.23 2.93
C ASP A 419 29.28 4.67 2.92
N TRP A 420 28.09 4.87 3.48
CA TRP A 420 27.45 6.19 3.56
C TRP A 420 28.27 7.24 4.31
N LYS A 421 29.24 6.83 5.14
CA LYS A 421 30.13 7.74 5.86
C LYS A 421 31.38 8.12 5.05
N GLY A 422 31.71 7.34 4.03
CA GLY A 422 32.91 7.53 3.22
C GLY A 422 32.77 8.69 2.24
N GLU A 423 31.60 8.84 1.60
CA GLU A 423 31.37 9.86 0.58
C GLU A 423 30.03 10.58 0.80
N TYR A 424 30.01 11.89 0.57
CA TYR A 424 28.81 12.70 0.68
C TYR A 424 27.76 12.35 -0.39
N SER A 425 28.20 12.19 -1.65
CA SER A 425 27.30 12.02 -2.79
C SER A 425 27.51 10.73 -3.57
N TRP A 426 26.39 10.10 -3.96
CA TRP A 426 26.37 8.77 -4.60
C TRP A 426 25.42 8.71 -5.81
N ILE A 427 25.86 8.10 -6.91
CA ILE A 427 24.99 7.65 -7.99
C ILE A 427 24.94 6.12 -7.96
N LEU A 428 23.77 5.58 -7.66
CA LEU A 428 23.51 4.15 -7.55
C LEU A 428 22.79 3.63 -8.79
N ILE A 429 23.33 2.58 -9.42
CA ILE A 429 22.79 2.02 -10.66
C ILE A 429 22.52 0.54 -10.45
N GLY A 430 21.27 0.11 -10.58
CA GLY A 430 20.93 -1.30 -10.39
C GLY A 430 19.46 -1.62 -10.67
N GLY A 431 19.14 -2.91 -10.60
CA GLY A 431 17.77 -3.43 -10.72
C GLY A 431 17.36 -4.08 -9.40
N ILE A 432 17.49 -5.41 -9.32
CA ILE A 432 17.10 -6.22 -8.15
C ILE A 432 17.84 -5.80 -6.87
N GLY A 433 19.09 -5.32 -6.98
CA GLY A 433 19.89 -4.89 -5.83
C GLY A 433 19.38 -3.62 -5.14
N LEU A 434 18.54 -2.84 -5.83
CA LEU A 434 17.89 -1.62 -5.33
C LEU A 434 16.41 -1.86 -4.95
N ASP A 435 15.93 -3.11 -5.05
CA ASP A 435 14.55 -3.48 -4.72
C ASP A 435 14.36 -3.63 -3.19
N ARG A 436 13.52 -4.56 -2.74
CA ARG A 436 12.96 -4.66 -1.36
C ARG A 436 14.01 -4.53 -0.25
N GLY A 437 13.75 -3.62 0.70
CA GLY A 437 14.51 -3.49 1.96
C GLY A 437 15.84 -2.75 1.91
N PHE A 438 16.31 -2.28 0.75
CA PHE A 438 17.48 -1.39 0.68
C PHE A 438 17.08 0.07 0.94
N THR A 439 17.72 0.71 1.92
CA THR A 439 17.53 2.15 2.20
C THR A 439 18.60 2.97 1.49
N VAL A 440 18.18 3.96 0.69
CA VAL A 440 19.07 4.91 0.00
C VAL A 440 19.13 6.20 0.80
N GLU A 441 20.28 6.52 1.39
CA GLU A 441 20.43 7.74 2.20
C GLU A 441 20.50 8.97 1.30
N GLY A 442 19.77 10.03 1.67
CA GLY A 442 19.83 11.32 0.96
C GLY A 442 19.30 11.31 -0.48
N LEU A 443 18.45 10.37 -0.86
CA LEU A 443 17.95 10.25 -2.24
C LEU A 443 17.18 11.50 -2.70
N THR A 444 17.78 12.26 -3.61
CA THR A 444 17.18 13.46 -4.24
C THR A 444 16.69 13.15 -5.66
N VAL A 445 17.45 12.41 -6.47
CA VAL A 445 17.04 12.15 -7.86
C VAL A 445 16.77 10.67 -8.10
N SER A 446 15.60 10.32 -8.60
CA SER A 446 15.23 8.95 -9.01
C SER A 446 14.95 8.91 -10.51
N TYR A 447 15.67 8.08 -11.26
CA TYR A 447 15.51 7.91 -12.71
C TYR A 447 15.12 6.46 -13.04
N MET A 448 13.89 6.26 -13.52
CA MET A 448 13.30 4.93 -13.71
C MET A 448 12.78 4.72 -15.15
N PRO A 449 13.68 4.47 -16.13
CA PRO A 449 13.35 4.36 -17.55
C PRO A 449 12.86 2.94 -17.90
N ARG A 450 11.70 2.54 -17.41
CA ARG A 450 11.16 1.18 -17.59
C ARG A 450 9.64 1.16 -17.64
N SER A 451 9.06 0.14 -18.26
CA SER A 451 7.61 -0.13 -18.13
C SER A 451 7.27 -0.73 -16.76
N THR A 452 5.99 -0.65 -16.38
CA THR A 452 5.52 -1.12 -15.06
C THR A 452 5.68 -2.65 -14.91
N GLY A 453 5.56 -3.39 -16.01
CA GLY A 453 5.54 -4.85 -16.05
C GLY A 453 4.16 -5.42 -15.68
N VAL A 454 4.07 -6.69 -15.25
CA VAL A 454 2.80 -7.23 -14.72
C VAL A 454 2.49 -6.54 -13.38
N GLY A 455 1.42 -5.74 -13.36
CA GLY A 455 1.05 -4.76 -12.33
C GLY A 455 0.47 -5.34 -11.04
N ASN A 456 1.29 -5.97 -10.22
CA ASN A 456 0.93 -6.16 -8.82
C ASN A 456 1.24 -4.89 -8.02
N ALA A 457 0.29 -4.46 -7.18
CA ALA A 457 0.45 -3.25 -6.35
C ALA A 457 1.68 -3.32 -5.42
N ASP A 458 2.00 -4.51 -4.89
CA ASP A 458 3.15 -4.72 -4.01
C ASP A 458 4.49 -4.41 -4.70
N ASN A 459 4.63 -4.82 -5.96
CA ASN A 459 5.82 -4.59 -6.75
C ASN A 459 6.04 -3.10 -7.08
N ILE A 460 4.97 -2.34 -7.29
CA ILE A 460 5.04 -0.89 -7.53
C ILE A 460 5.50 -0.19 -6.26
N GLN A 461 4.83 -0.47 -5.13
CA GLN A 461 5.15 0.11 -3.82
C GLN A 461 6.62 -0.11 -3.44
N GLN A 462 7.15 -1.30 -3.69
CA GLN A 462 8.53 -1.63 -3.35
C GLN A 462 9.56 -0.99 -4.26
N ARG A 463 9.18 -0.34 -5.35
CA ARG A 463 10.10 0.44 -6.18
C ARG A 463 10.14 1.92 -5.77
N ALA A 464 9.20 2.38 -4.96
CA ALA A 464 9.12 3.75 -4.48
C ALA A 464 10.17 4.06 -3.38
N ARG A 465 11.45 4.01 -3.74
CA ARG A 465 12.56 4.38 -2.83
C ARG A 465 12.64 5.88 -2.56
N PHE A 466 11.94 6.68 -3.36
CA PHE A 466 11.81 8.12 -3.19
C PHE A 466 10.84 8.52 -2.07
N PHE A 467 10.14 7.59 -1.40
CA PHE A 467 9.45 7.87 -0.14
C PHE A 467 10.43 7.89 1.04
N GLY A 468 10.01 8.36 2.22
CA GLY A 468 10.81 8.31 3.44
C GLY A 468 10.96 9.68 4.14
N TYR A 469 11.85 9.75 5.13
CA TYR A 469 12.12 10.97 5.90
C TYR A 469 13.02 11.93 5.12
N LYS A 470 12.40 12.82 4.36
CA LYS A 470 13.10 13.72 3.42
C LYS A 470 12.49 15.10 3.28
N ARG A 471 11.56 15.49 4.17
CA ARG A 471 10.90 16.81 4.13
C ARG A 471 11.90 17.96 4.08
N GLY A 472 12.97 17.89 4.87
CA GLY A 472 14.03 18.90 4.91
C GLY A 472 14.81 19.12 3.60
N TYR A 473 14.72 18.20 2.63
CA TYR A 473 15.33 18.37 1.30
C TYR A 473 14.36 18.04 0.16
N LEU A 474 13.05 18.01 0.44
CA LEU A 474 12.00 17.67 -0.54
C LEU A 474 12.07 18.55 -1.78
N GLY A 475 12.40 19.84 -1.61
CA GLY A 475 12.54 20.76 -2.73
C GLY A 475 13.61 20.37 -3.75
N LEU A 476 14.63 19.61 -3.34
CA LEU A 476 15.68 19.08 -4.22
C LEU A 476 15.27 17.77 -4.91
N CYS A 477 14.12 17.20 -4.58
CA CYS A 477 13.72 15.89 -5.10
C CYS A 477 13.19 15.98 -6.53
N ARG A 478 13.66 15.09 -7.40
CA ARG A 478 13.15 14.92 -8.78
C ARG A 478 13.00 13.45 -9.13
N ILE A 479 11.82 13.09 -9.63
CA ILE A 479 11.44 11.71 -9.93
C ILE A 479 11.11 11.61 -11.42
N TYR A 480 11.99 10.98 -12.18
CA TYR A 480 11.84 10.78 -13.62
C TYR A 480 11.17 9.43 -13.89
N LEU A 481 9.97 9.49 -14.45
CA LEU A 481 9.09 8.33 -14.70
C LEU A 481 8.49 8.38 -16.09
N THR A 482 8.21 7.23 -16.68
CA THR A 482 7.33 7.15 -17.86
C THR A 482 5.89 7.46 -17.46
N THR A 483 5.06 7.96 -18.39
CA THR A 483 3.62 8.20 -18.15
C THR A 483 2.92 6.99 -17.54
N GLU A 484 3.24 5.79 -18.02
CA GLU A 484 2.70 4.54 -17.48
C GLU A 484 3.00 4.33 -15.99
N ASN A 485 4.21 4.67 -15.53
CA ASN A 485 4.52 4.58 -14.09
C ASN A 485 3.90 5.71 -13.29
N ILE A 486 3.75 6.92 -13.86
CA ILE A 486 3.09 8.04 -13.18
C ILE A 486 1.64 7.65 -12.88
N ASP A 487 0.91 7.15 -13.87
CA ASP A 487 -0.46 6.66 -13.71
C ASP A 487 -0.51 5.54 -12.65
N ALA A 488 0.38 4.53 -12.79
CA ALA A 488 0.40 3.40 -11.89
C ALA A 488 0.72 3.76 -10.43
N PHE A 489 1.64 4.70 -10.18
CA PHE A 489 1.91 5.22 -8.84
C PHE A 489 0.75 6.07 -8.32
N THR A 490 0.12 6.89 -9.16
CA THR A 490 -1.05 7.71 -8.78
C THR A 490 -2.21 6.82 -8.32
N ASP A 491 -2.55 5.82 -9.10
CA ASP A 491 -3.62 4.85 -8.78
C ASP A 491 -3.28 4.06 -7.52
N TYR A 492 -2.03 3.62 -7.41
CA TYR A 492 -1.53 2.92 -6.25
C TYR A 492 -1.64 3.76 -4.97
N VAL A 493 -1.23 5.03 -5.00
CA VAL A 493 -1.30 5.94 -3.83
C VAL A 493 -2.74 6.16 -3.41
N ARG A 494 -3.65 6.33 -4.38
CA ARG A 494 -5.09 6.44 -4.11
C ARG A 494 -5.63 5.18 -3.44
N HIS A 495 -5.22 4.01 -3.94
CA HIS A 495 -5.60 2.72 -3.38
C HIS A 495 -5.06 2.51 -1.95
N GLU A 496 -3.78 2.81 -1.71
CA GLU A 496 -3.13 2.68 -0.40
C GLU A 496 -3.85 3.54 0.65
N GLU A 497 -4.16 4.80 0.35
CA GLU A 497 -4.88 5.68 1.26
C GLU A 497 -6.30 5.20 1.56
N SER A 498 -7.00 4.68 0.55
CA SER A 498 -8.35 4.13 0.72
C SER A 498 -8.35 2.94 1.68
N ILE A 499 -7.45 1.98 1.50
CA ILE A 499 -7.32 0.82 2.41
C ILE A 499 -6.96 1.29 3.81
N ARG A 500 -5.93 2.12 3.96
CA ARG A 500 -5.42 2.55 5.27
C ARG A 500 -6.49 3.30 6.05
N SER A 501 -7.23 4.19 5.39
CA SER A 501 -8.32 4.94 6.00
C SER A 501 -9.49 4.02 6.40
N SER A 502 -9.83 3.04 5.57
CA SER A 502 -10.88 2.06 5.89
C SER A 502 -10.51 1.20 7.10
N ILE A 503 -9.28 0.67 7.13
CA ILE A 503 -8.78 -0.13 8.25
C ILE A 503 -8.72 0.71 9.53
N ARG A 504 -8.17 1.93 9.45
CA ARG A 504 -8.07 2.83 10.59
C ARG A 504 -9.44 3.09 11.21
N ARG A 505 -10.43 3.49 10.41
CA ARG A 505 -11.80 3.73 10.86
C ARG A 505 -12.40 2.49 11.54
N HIS A 506 -12.22 1.32 10.92
CA HIS A 506 -12.74 0.07 11.46
C HIS A 506 -12.13 -0.30 12.82
N LEU A 507 -10.83 -0.07 13.00
CA LEU A 507 -10.14 -0.29 14.27
C LEU A 507 -10.53 0.75 15.33
N GLU A 508 -10.73 2.01 14.96
CA GLU A 508 -11.20 3.10 15.84
C GLU A 508 -12.61 2.84 16.38
N GLU A 509 -13.46 2.16 15.61
CA GLU A 509 -14.78 1.66 16.04
C GLU A 509 -14.69 0.47 17.02
N GLY A 510 -13.49 0.02 17.39
CA GLY A 510 -13.25 -1.09 18.32
C GLY A 510 -13.48 -2.48 17.71
N LYS A 511 -13.59 -2.59 16.38
CA LYS A 511 -13.82 -3.86 15.69
C LYS A 511 -12.49 -4.55 15.34
N THR A 512 -12.53 -5.88 15.21
CA THR A 512 -11.33 -6.68 14.88
C THR A 512 -11.04 -6.68 13.38
N LEU A 513 -9.79 -6.94 12.97
CA LEU A 513 -9.48 -7.12 11.54
C LEU A 513 -10.19 -8.33 10.94
N LYS A 514 -10.57 -9.34 11.73
CA LYS A 514 -11.36 -10.48 11.25
C LYS A 514 -12.74 -10.04 10.77
N ASP A 515 -13.33 -9.04 11.42
CA ASP A 515 -14.65 -8.48 11.07
C ASP A 515 -14.61 -7.43 9.96
N TRP A 516 -13.42 -6.99 9.56
CA TRP A 516 -13.28 -5.98 8.50
C TRP A 516 -13.71 -6.56 7.15
N ARG A 517 -14.80 -6.04 6.56
CA ARG A 517 -15.22 -6.48 5.22
C ARG A 517 -14.18 -6.05 4.19
N ARG A 518 -13.54 -7.02 3.52
CA ARG A 518 -12.45 -6.72 2.59
C ARG A 518 -13.02 -6.13 1.31
N THR A 519 -12.80 -4.83 1.15
CA THR A 519 -13.19 -4.07 -0.04
C THR A 519 -11.95 -3.37 -0.61
N TYR A 520 -11.71 -3.56 -1.91
CA TYR A 520 -10.57 -2.95 -2.60
C TYR A 520 -11.05 -2.25 -3.87
N PHE A 521 -10.66 -0.99 -4.02
CA PHE A 521 -10.81 -0.21 -5.25
C PHE A 521 -9.48 -0.23 -5.99
N LEU A 522 -9.41 -0.90 -7.13
CA LEU A 522 -8.16 -1.07 -7.89
C LEU A 522 -8.38 -0.63 -9.34
N ASP A 523 -7.35 -0.01 -9.93
CA ASP A 523 -7.33 0.17 -11.38
C ASP A 523 -7.45 -1.19 -12.11
N GLN A 524 -8.02 -1.17 -13.32
CA GLN A 524 -8.27 -2.37 -14.12
C GLN A 524 -7.00 -3.17 -14.45
N LYS A 525 -5.84 -2.53 -14.47
CA LYS A 525 -4.55 -3.16 -14.77
C LYS A 525 -3.86 -3.70 -13.51
N LEU A 526 -4.32 -3.32 -12.33
CA LEU A 526 -3.71 -3.71 -11.06
C LEU A 526 -4.37 -4.96 -10.45
N GLN A 527 -3.53 -5.75 -9.77
CA GLN A 527 -3.95 -6.84 -8.89
C GLN A 527 -3.53 -6.51 -7.45
N PRO A 528 -4.36 -6.84 -6.43
CA PRO A 528 -4.08 -6.50 -5.03
C PRO A 528 -2.78 -7.16 -4.53
N THR A 529 -2.58 -8.42 -4.93
CA THR A 529 -1.39 -9.20 -4.62
C THR A 529 -1.28 -10.38 -5.60
N ARG A 530 -0.28 -11.24 -5.41
CA ARG A 530 -0.08 -12.47 -6.20
C ARG A 530 -1.34 -13.35 -6.14
N SER A 531 -1.84 -13.76 -7.31
CA SER A 531 -3.07 -14.56 -7.44
C SER A 531 -3.03 -15.89 -6.67
N SER A 532 -1.84 -16.44 -6.41
CA SER A 532 -1.66 -17.66 -5.62
C SER A 532 -1.97 -17.51 -4.13
N VAL A 533 -2.00 -16.26 -3.62
CA VAL A 533 -2.21 -15.92 -2.21
C VAL A 533 -3.66 -15.56 -1.91
N VAL A 534 -4.42 -15.10 -2.91
CA VAL A 534 -5.84 -14.74 -2.74
C VAL A 534 -6.67 -16.00 -2.57
N LEU A 535 -7.05 -16.29 -1.33
CA LEU A 535 -7.82 -17.48 -0.94
C LEU A 535 -9.25 -17.16 -0.55
N LEU A 536 -9.54 -15.91 -0.19
CA LEU A 536 -10.90 -15.44 -0.02
C LEU A 536 -11.60 -15.42 -1.38
N GLU A 537 -12.86 -15.85 -1.40
CA GLU A 537 -13.70 -15.67 -2.57
C GLU A 537 -13.99 -14.19 -2.72
N MET A 538 -13.43 -13.58 -3.76
CA MET A 538 -13.65 -12.17 -4.07
C MET A 538 -14.59 -12.08 -5.27
N TYR A 539 -15.70 -11.37 -5.11
CA TYR A 539 -16.45 -10.82 -6.23
C TYR A 539 -15.64 -9.71 -6.89
N GLN A 540 -15.61 -9.72 -8.22
CA GLN A 540 -15.01 -8.68 -9.03
C GLN A 540 -16.09 -8.03 -9.86
N SER A 541 -16.29 -6.73 -9.70
CA SER A 541 -17.21 -5.97 -10.54
C SER A 541 -16.74 -6.00 -12.00
N LYS A 542 -17.67 -5.81 -12.93
CA LYS A 542 -17.35 -5.57 -14.33
C LYS A 542 -16.57 -4.26 -14.41
N GLY A 543 -15.26 -4.33 -14.54
CA GLY A 543 -14.40 -3.14 -14.70
C GLY A 543 -14.45 -2.59 -16.12
N LYS A 544 -15.64 -2.39 -16.70
CA LYS A 544 -15.90 -1.71 -17.98
C LYS A 544 -17.29 -1.10 -17.92
N GLY A 545 -17.47 0.07 -18.52
CA GLY A 545 -18.71 0.81 -18.50
C GLY A 545 -19.84 0.04 -19.16
N GLY A 546 -21.07 0.46 -18.87
CA GLY A 546 -22.27 -0.18 -19.39
C GLY A 546 -23.31 -0.48 -18.31
N TRP A 547 -24.32 -1.26 -18.73
CA TRP A 547 -25.48 -1.60 -17.92
C TRP A 547 -25.20 -2.71 -16.90
N ILE A 548 -25.62 -2.44 -15.67
CA ILE A 548 -25.62 -3.34 -14.53
C ILE A 548 -27.05 -3.39 -14.00
N ALA A 549 -27.65 -4.57 -13.92
CA ALA A 549 -29.06 -4.74 -13.54
C ALA A 549 -29.26 -6.13 -12.94
N PRO A 550 -30.17 -6.27 -11.95
CA PRO A 550 -30.43 -7.55 -11.34
C PRO A 550 -30.99 -8.53 -12.37
N VAL A 551 -30.51 -9.76 -12.32
CA VAL A 551 -30.89 -10.79 -13.29
C VAL A 551 -32.03 -11.66 -12.80
N HIS A 552 -32.24 -11.73 -11.48
CA HIS A 552 -33.27 -12.56 -10.86
C HIS A 552 -34.49 -11.75 -10.40
N PRO A 553 -35.69 -12.36 -10.40
CA PRO A 553 -36.88 -11.73 -9.85
C PRO A 553 -36.84 -11.64 -8.31
N HIS A 554 -37.37 -10.54 -7.77
CA HIS A 554 -37.67 -10.41 -6.35
C HIS A 554 -38.96 -11.18 -6.03
N GLU A 555 -38.83 -12.45 -5.61
CA GLU A 555 -40.00 -13.29 -5.30
C GLU A 555 -40.47 -13.22 -3.84
N ASP A 556 -39.68 -12.60 -2.96
CA ASP A 556 -40.01 -12.45 -1.55
C ASP A 556 -40.96 -11.27 -1.32
N SER A 557 -42.06 -11.50 -0.62
CA SER A 557 -43.13 -10.51 -0.46
C SER A 557 -42.73 -9.29 0.37
N GLU A 558 -41.84 -9.46 1.35
CA GLU A 558 -41.38 -8.36 2.21
C GLU A 558 -40.40 -7.48 1.46
N ILE A 559 -39.38 -8.08 0.84
CA ILE A 559 -38.41 -7.38 -0.03
C ILE A 559 -39.13 -6.65 -1.16
N LEU A 560 -40.13 -7.29 -1.77
CA LEU A 560 -40.90 -6.69 -2.86
C LEU A 560 -41.72 -5.48 -2.37
N ALA A 561 -42.31 -5.54 -1.19
CA ALA A 561 -43.03 -4.41 -0.61
C ALA A 561 -42.10 -3.22 -0.31
N GLU A 562 -40.93 -3.49 0.28
CA GLU A 562 -39.92 -2.46 0.60
C GLU A 562 -39.35 -1.81 -0.67
N ASN A 563 -39.02 -2.61 -1.70
CA ASN A 563 -38.53 -2.08 -2.98
C ASN A 563 -39.61 -1.27 -3.71
N ARG A 564 -40.89 -1.65 -3.59
CA ARG A 564 -42.00 -0.86 -4.15
C ARG A 564 -42.14 0.47 -3.45
N GLU A 565 -42.05 0.49 -2.13
CA GLU A 565 -42.11 1.74 -1.36
C GLU A 565 -40.94 2.65 -1.70
N THR A 566 -39.73 2.09 -1.83
CA THR A 566 -38.56 2.83 -2.28
C THR A 566 -38.77 3.46 -3.66
N ALA A 567 -39.29 2.69 -4.62
CA ALA A 567 -39.63 3.20 -5.95
C ALA A 567 -40.71 4.31 -5.91
N ASN A 568 -41.73 4.16 -5.08
CA ASN A 568 -42.77 5.17 -4.91
C ASN A 568 -42.22 6.45 -4.27
N ALA A 569 -41.31 6.32 -3.28
CA ALA A 569 -40.67 7.44 -2.63
C ALA A 569 -39.81 8.24 -3.60
N ILE A 570 -39.02 7.58 -4.46
CA ILE A 570 -38.25 8.25 -5.52
C ILE A 570 -39.17 9.07 -6.43
N LEU A 571 -40.29 8.50 -6.88
CA LEU A 571 -41.22 9.17 -7.79
C LEU A 571 -41.99 10.33 -7.14
N ARG A 572 -42.10 10.33 -5.81
CA ARG A 572 -42.81 11.36 -5.03
C ARG A 572 -41.88 12.49 -4.59
N ASP A 573 -40.67 12.13 -4.16
CA ASP A 573 -39.77 13.02 -3.45
C ASP A 573 -38.80 13.75 -4.40
N LEU A 574 -38.58 13.24 -5.62
CA LEU A 574 -37.72 13.87 -6.63
C LEU A 574 -38.52 14.68 -7.67
N ASP A 575 -37.92 15.77 -8.14
CA ASP A 575 -38.47 16.58 -9.23
C ASP A 575 -38.29 15.86 -10.58
N LEU A 576 -39.37 15.28 -11.08
CA LEU A 576 -39.41 14.49 -12.31
C LEU A 576 -40.43 15.06 -13.31
N TYR A 577 -40.12 14.95 -14.59
CA TYR A 577 -40.97 15.41 -15.68
C TYR A 577 -41.11 14.34 -16.78
N GLU A 578 -42.08 14.53 -17.67
CA GLU A 578 -42.25 13.65 -18.83
C GLU A 578 -41.22 13.98 -19.91
N TYR A 579 -40.61 12.94 -20.50
CA TYR A 579 -39.62 13.07 -21.57
C TYR A 579 -39.98 12.22 -22.79
N ALA A 580 -40.03 12.85 -23.95
CA ALA A 580 -40.26 12.18 -25.23
C ALA A 580 -39.57 12.94 -26.37
N GLU A 581 -39.07 12.20 -27.37
CA GLU A 581 -38.52 12.78 -28.60
C GLU A 581 -39.60 12.83 -29.71
N PRO A 582 -39.47 13.75 -30.69
CA PRO A 582 -40.36 13.79 -31.84
C PRO A 582 -40.42 12.44 -32.57
N GLY A 583 -41.63 11.87 -32.69
CA GLY A 583 -41.87 10.60 -33.37
C GLY A 583 -42.10 9.41 -32.44
N TRP A 584 -41.84 9.55 -31.14
CA TRP A 584 -42.17 8.53 -30.14
C TRP A 584 -43.69 8.46 -29.91
N ASN A 585 -44.18 7.26 -29.63
CA ASN A 585 -45.58 7.06 -29.22
C ASN A 585 -45.72 7.08 -27.69
N GLU A 586 -46.97 7.07 -27.21
CA GLU A 586 -47.32 7.08 -25.79
C GLU A 586 -46.66 5.94 -24.97
N LYS A 587 -46.35 4.79 -25.59
CA LYS A 587 -45.66 3.67 -24.93
C LYS A 587 -44.14 3.79 -24.93
N GLN A 588 -43.60 4.87 -25.51
CA GLN A 588 -42.17 5.14 -25.64
C GLN A 588 -41.77 6.42 -24.91
N ALA A 589 -42.71 7.35 -24.71
CA ALA A 589 -42.54 8.45 -23.77
C ALA A 589 -42.14 7.92 -22.39
N VAL A 590 -41.23 8.63 -21.72
CA VAL A 590 -40.76 8.33 -20.37
C VAL A 590 -41.59 9.19 -19.40
N PRO A 591 -42.49 8.60 -18.61
CA PRO A 591 -43.43 9.36 -17.77
C PRO A 591 -42.76 10.17 -16.65
N ALA A 592 -41.59 9.74 -16.19
CA ALA A 592 -40.86 10.40 -15.13
C ALA A 592 -39.35 10.32 -15.40
N PHE A 593 -38.74 11.49 -15.58
CA PHE A 593 -37.35 11.66 -15.97
C PHE A 593 -36.73 12.89 -15.31
N SER A 594 -35.42 12.84 -15.07
CA SER A 594 -34.58 14.00 -14.74
C SER A 594 -33.13 13.69 -15.10
N ASP A 595 -32.37 14.69 -15.55
CA ASP A 595 -30.93 14.59 -15.84
C ASP A 595 -30.04 15.36 -14.86
N SER A 596 -30.64 15.97 -13.83
CA SER A 596 -29.97 16.90 -12.93
C SER A 596 -30.10 16.54 -11.45
N ILE A 597 -30.48 15.29 -11.13
CA ILE A 597 -30.56 14.85 -9.73
C ILE A 597 -29.14 14.80 -9.17
N ARG A 598 -28.90 15.44 -8.02
CA ARG A 598 -27.64 15.28 -7.31
C ARG A 598 -27.50 13.83 -6.88
N LEU A 599 -26.37 13.21 -7.20
CA LEU A 599 -26.15 11.81 -6.92
C LEU A 599 -26.27 11.52 -5.42
N ALA A 600 -25.69 12.38 -4.59
CA ALA A 600 -25.76 12.31 -3.13
C ALA A 600 -27.19 12.24 -2.57
N ASP A 601 -28.14 12.92 -3.22
CA ASP A 601 -29.55 12.94 -2.80
C ASP A 601 -30.29 11.67 -3.27
N PHE A 602 -29.80 11.02 -4.33
CA PHE A 602 -30.36 9.77 -4.87
C PHE A 602 -29.87 8.51 -4.11
N LEU A 603 -28.61 8.49 -3.67
CA LEU A 603 -28.01 7.30 -3.02
C LEU A 603 -28.78 6.76 -1.81
N PRO A 604 -29.35 7.59 -0.90
CA PRO A 604 -30.15 7.10 0.21
C PRO A 604 -31.38 6.30 -0.21
N TYR A 605 -31.93 6.53 -1.40
CA TYR A 605 -33.02 5.73 -1.95
C TYR A 605 -32.47 4.45 -2.58
N PHE A 606 -31.44 4.56 -3.41
CA PHE A 606 -30.85 3.41 -4.08
C PHE A 606 -30.32 2.37 -3.09
N GLY A 607 -29.69 2.80 -2.00
CA GLY A 607 -29.17 1.91 -0.94
C GLY A 607 -30.23 1.22 -0.08
N ARG A 608 -31.52 1.60 -0.18
CA ARG A 608 -32.63 0.88 0.49
C ARG A 608 -33.07 -0.35 -0.27
N LEU A 609 -32.63 -0.51 -1.52
CA LEU A 609 -33.02 -1.65 -2.35
C LEU A 609 -32.47 -2.95 -1.79
N ARG A 610 -33.35 -3.95 -1.68
CA ARG A 610 -33.01 -5.27 -1.17
C ARG A 610 -33.12 -6.33 -2.26
N TYR A 611 -32.16 -7.25 -2.25
CA TYR A 611 -32.06 -8.35 -3.20
C TYR A 611 -32.01 -9.67 -2.44
N LYS A 612 -32.86 -10.61 -2.83
CA LYS A 612 -32.87 -11.96 -2.25
C LYS A 612 -31.65 -12.78 -2.69
N TRP A 613 -31.23 -12.60 -3.94
CA TRP A 613 -30.21 -13.43 -4.57
C TRP A 613 -28.81 -12.89 -4.24
N PRO A 614 -27.88 -13.75 -3.79
CA PRO A 614 -26.54 -13.32 -3.39
C PRO A 614 -25.78 -12.54 -4.48
N ASP A 615 -25.86 -12.99 -5.74
CA ASP A 615 -25.17 -12.34 -6.86
C ASP A 615 -25.69 -10.91 -7.11
N ASP A 616 -27.01 -10.72 -7.12
CA ASP A 616 -27.63 -9.39 -7.29
C ASP A 616 -27.32 -8.48 -6.08
N ASN A 617 -27.29 -9.03 -4.86
CA ASN A 617 -26.94 -8.29 -3.65
C ASN A 617 -25.48 -7.83 -3.64
N MET A 618 -24.55 -8.68 -4.10
CA MET A 618 -23.14 -8.31 -4.26
C MET A 618 -22.95 -7.28 -5.37
N GLU A 619 -23.64 -7.42 -6.50
CA GLU A 619 -23.58 -6.45 -7.58
C GLU A 619 -24.12 -5.09 -7.10
N HIS A 620 -25.23 -5.06 -6.37
CA HIS A 620 -25.75 -3.85 -5.73
C HIS A 620 -24.79 -3.25 -4.69
N SER A 621 -24.19 -4.08 -3.83
CA SER A 621 -23.17 -3.63 -2.87
C SER A 621 -21.97 -2.99 -3.59
N SER A 622 -21.57 -3.54 -4.74
CA SER A 622 -20.48 -2.98 -5.55
C SER A 622 -20.85 -1.64 -6.18
N LEU A 623 -22.10 -1.51 -6.65
CA LEU A 623 -22.62 -0.24 -7.15
C LEU A 623 -22.61 0.82 -6.05
N MET A 624 -23.14 0.50 -4.86
CA MET A 624 -23.14 1.44 -3.72
C MET A 624 -21.74 1.92 -3.39
N LEU A 625 -20.76 1.01 -3.31
CA LEU A 625 -19.36 1.38 -3.04
C LEU A 625 -18.76 2.29 -4.11
N MET A 626 -19.04 2.04 -5.40
CA MET A 626 -18.59 2.90 -6.49
C MET A 626 -19.25 4.28 -6.43
N LEU A 627 -20.55 4.33 -6.15
CA LEU A 627 -21.32 5.56 -6.10
C LEU A 627 -20.99 6.43 -4.88
N ASP A 628 -20.88 5.83 -3.68
CA ASP A 628 -20.49 6.52 -2.45
C ASP A 628 -19.11 7.17 -2.62
N ARG A 629 -18.20 6.47 -3.30
CA ARG A 629 -16.88 6.97 -3.63
C ARG A 629 -16.95 8.15 -4.62
N LEU A 630 -17.73 8.02 -5.69
CA LEU A 630 -17.92 9.10 -6.66
C LEU A 630 -18.47 10.36 -5.99
N VAL A 631 -19.43 10.23 -5.07
CA VAL A 631 -19.96 11.36 -4.28
C VAL A 631 -18.91 11.94 -3.33
N ALA A 632 -18.04 11.12 -2.76
CA ALA A 632 -16.96 11.60 -1.89
C ALA A 632 -15.88 12.37 -2.66
N GLU A 633 -15.57 11.96 -3.90
CA GLU A 633 -14.59 12.62 -4.77
C GLU A 633 -15.19 13.86 -5.47
N GLU A 634 -16.47 13.81 -5.87
CA GLU A 634 -17.21 14.88 -6.53
C GLU A 634 -18.58 15.12 -5.85
N PRO A 635 -18.64 15.93 -4.77
CA PRO A 635 -19.87 16.15 -3.99
C PRO A 635 -21.05 16.77 -4.75
N ASP A 636 -20.74 17.41 -5.89
CA ASP A 636 -21.72 18.05 -6.76
C ASP A 636 -22.07 17.21 -8.00
N ALA A 637 -21.57 15.96 -8.07
CA ALA A 637 -21.90 15.05 -9.16
C ALA A 637 -23.42 14.83 -9.28
N THR A 638 -23.92 14.89 -10.52
CA THR A 638 -25.31 14.62 -10.84
C THR A 638 -25.48 13.25 -11.50
N CYS A 639 -26.72 12.79 -11.62
CA CYS A 639 -27.08 11.59 -12.35
C CYS A 639 -28.38 11.79 -13.13
N SER A 640 -28.55 11.01 -14.19
CA SER A 640 -29.83 10.93 -14.90
C SER A 640 -30.66 9.75 -14.42
N PHE A 641 -31.97 9.94 -14.34
CA PHE A 641 -32.93 8.95 -13.87
C PHE A 641 -34.10 8.85 -14.84
N TYR A 642 -34.45 7.63 -15.26
CA TYR A 642 -35.59 7.34 -16.12
C TYR A 642 -36.51 6.30 -15.46
N ALA A 643 -37.79 6.62 -15.30
CA ALA A 643 -38.80 5.68 -14.80
C ALA A 643 -39.81 5.37 -15.91
N PHE A 644 -39.70 4.19 -16.53
CA PHE A 644 -40.41 3.84 -17.77
C PHE A 644 -41.81 3.28 -17.55
N SER A 645 -41.95 2.34 -16.64
CA SER A 645 -43.17 1.54 -16.50
C SER A 645 -43.53 1.33 -15.04
N GLY A 646 -44.83 1.29 -14.77
CA GLY A 646 -45.42 1.08 -13.46
C GLY A 646 -46.82 1.67 -13.32
N PRO A 647 -47.43 1.60 -12.12
CA PRO A 647 -48.80 2.06 -11.90
C PRO A 647 -49.06 3.52 -12.31
N TRP A 648 -48.04 4.38 -12.27
CA TRP A 648 -48.11 5.78 -12.68
C TRP A 648 -48.10 5.98 -14.20
N SER A 649 -47.57 5.02 -14.97
CA SER A 649 -47.37 5.16 -16.42
C SER A 649 -48.61 4.84 -17.24
N GLY A 650 -49.63 4.20 -16.65
CA GLY A 650 -50.76 3.66 -17.40
C GLY A 650 -50.43 2.50 -18.34
N VAL A 651 -49.17 2.04 -18.38
CA VAL A 651 -48.69 0.95 -19.23
C VAL A 651 -48.51 -0.33 -18.41
N ASP A 652 -49.24 -1.38 -18.78
CA ASP A 652 -49.04 -2.72 -18.22
C ASP A 652 -47.84 -3.40 -18.88
N ALA A 653 -46.67 -3.27 -18.26
CA ALA A 653 -45.42 -3.80 -18.77
C ALA A 653 -45.18 -5.25 -18.29
N ILE A 654 -45.26 -6.21 -19.21
CA ILE A 654 -45.05 -7.63 -18.92
C ILE A 654 -43.66 -8.07 -19.41
N ARG A 655 -42.98 -8.89 -18.61
CA ARG A 655 -41.75 -9.61 -19.00
C ARG A 655 -41.84 -11.07 -18.60
N SER A 656 -41.18 -11.93 -19.35
CA SER A 656 -41.16 -13.37 -19.08
C SER A 656 -39.88 -13.77 -18.35
N LEU A 657 -39.99 -14.74 -17.45
CA LEU A 657 -38.85 -15.43 -16.85
C LEU A 657 -38.39 -16.58 -17.76
N ASN A 658 -37.12 -16.99 -17.65
CA ASN A 658 -36.62 -18.22 -18.26
C ASN A 658 -36.91 -19.45 -17.39
N ASP A 659 -36.59 -20.62 -17.95
CA ASP A 659 -36.78 -21.93 -17.31
C ASP A 659 -35.58 -22.34 -16.43
N GLU A 660 -34.59 -21.46 -16.24
CA GLU A 660 -33.42 -21.76 -15.40
C GLU A 660 -33.79 -21.80 -13.91
N GLN A 661 -32.94 -22.45 -13.11
CA GLN A 661 -33.06 -22.48 -11.66
C GLN A 661 -31.75 -21.96 -11.04
N PRO A 662 -31.74 -20.75 -10.44
CA PRO A 662 -32.88 -19.83 -10.32
C PRO A 662 -33.26 -19.11 -11.62
N ALA A 663 -34.56 -18.79 -11.76
CA ALA A 663 -35.10 -18.15 -12.96
C ALA A 663 -34.56 -16.72 -13.13
N LYS A 664 -34.41 -16.29 -14.37
CA LYS A 664 -33.90 -14.96 -14.76
C LYS A 664 -34.90 -14.20 -15.63
N ILE A 665 -34.85 -12.89 -15.55
CA ILE A 665 -35.68 -11.97 -16.35
C ILE A 665 -35.21 -11.98 -17.81
N LYS A 666 -36.09 -12.32 -18.76
CA LYS A 666 -35.79 -12.22 -20.19
C LYS A 666 -36.01 -10.78 -20.67
N ASN A 667 -35.03 -10.25 -21.42
CA ASN A 667 -35.12 -8.97 -22.12
C ASN A 667 -35.64 -7.82 -21.25
N LEU A 668 -34.88 -7.42 -20.24
CA LEU A 668 -35.26 -6.34 -19.33
C LEU A 668 -35.68 -5.07 -20.10
N PHE A 669 -34.80 -4.57 -20.97
CA PHE A 669 -35.00 -3.32 -21.69
C PHE A 669 -35.91 -3.45 -22.92
N GLN A 670 -36.74 -2.44 -23.15
CA GLN A 670 -37.49 -2.30 -24.40
C GLN A 670 -36.55 -2.10 -25.59
N GLY A 671 -36.77 -2.84 -26.67
CA GLY A 671 -35.97 -2.75 -27.89
C GLY A 671 -36.25 -1.49 -28.72
N SER A 672 -35.36 -1.21 -29.68
CA SER A 672 -35.51 -0.11 -30.63
C SER A 672 -36.73 -0.30 -31.54
N ASN A 673 -37.30 0.80 -32.01
CA ASN A 673 -38.37 0.81 -33.00
C ASN A 673 -38.08 1.85 -34.10
N ALA A 674 -37.66 1.36 -35.27
CA ALA A 674 -37.30 2.21 -36.41
C ALA A 674 -38.47 3.08 -36.92
N ARG A 675 -39.73 2.62 -36.81
CA ARG A 675 -40.90 3.37 -37.32
C ARG A 675 -41.15 4.64 -36.53
N THR A 676 -40.81 4.62 -35.25
CA THR A 676 -41.04 5.72 -34.32
C THR A 676 -39.73 6.37 -33.89
N ASN A 677 -38.63 6.12 -34.64
CA ASN A 677 -37.25 6.49 -34.32
C ASN A 677 -36.76 6.18 -32.88
N TYR A 678 -37.47 5.32 -32.15
CA TYR A 678 -37.15 5.02 -30.76
C TYR A 678 -35.88 4.18 -30.69
N PRO A 679 -34.81 4.66 -30.03
CA PRO A 679 -33.51 4.00 -30.04
C PRO A 679 -33.47 2.75 -29.14
N GLY A 680 -34.50 2.54 -28.31
CA GLY A 680 -34.54 1.49 -27.31
C GLY A 680 -34.10 1.99 -25.93
N ALA A 681 -34.64 1.41 -24.86
CA ALA A 681 -34.38 1.86 -23.49
C ALA A 681 -32.88 1.77 -23.13
N ARG A 682 -32.14 0.82 -23.71
CA ARG A 682 -30.67 0.69 -23.50
C ARG A 682 -29.86 1.89 -24.00
N ALA A 683 -30.37 2.61 -24.98
CA ALA A 683 -29.67 3.75 -25.58
C ALA A 683 -29.94 5.07 -24.84
N LEU A 684 -30.88 5.08 -23.90
CA LEU A 684 -31.20 6.24 -23.07
C LEU A 684 -30.26 6.28 -21.87
N ILE A 685 -29.12 6.93 -22.08
CA ILE A 685 -28.01 7.08 -21.13
C ILE A 685 -27.44 8.50 -21.20
N SER A 686 -26.90 8.99 -20.10
CA SER A 686 -25.94 10.10 -20.13
C SER A 686 -24.58 9.58 -20.59
N GLN A 687 -23.87 10.38 -21.39
CA GLN A 687 -22.48 10.11 -21.79
C GLN A 687 -21.49 10.58 -20.71
N SER A 688 -21.90 11.53 -19.87
CA SER A 688 -21.08 12.14 -18.85
C SER A 688 -21.30 11.56 -17.46
N ASP A 689 -22.53 11.14 -17.15
CA ASP A 689 -22.99 10.90 -15.78
C ASP A 689 -23.54 9.49 -15.62
N VAL A 690 -23.66 9.04 -14.38
CA VAL A 690 -24.32 7.77 -14.08
C VAL A 690 -25.80 7.87 -14.46
N THR A 691 -26.32 6.82 -15.11
CA THR A 691 -27.74 6.75 -15.46
C THR A 691 -28.45 5.63 -14.70
N PHE A 692 -29.55 5.95 -14.06
CA PHE A 692 -30.45 5.01 -13.40
C PHE A 692 -31.72 4.83 -14.22
N GLN A 693 -32.21 3.59 -14.32
CA GLN A 693 -33.52 3.29 -14.86
C GLN A 693 -34.35 2.46 -13.88
N LEU A 694 -35.55 2.93 -13.60
CA LEU A 694 -36.57 2.21 -12.86
C LEU A 694 -37.59 1.60 -13.82
N HIS A 695 -37.81 0.31 -13.67
CA HIS A 695 -38.85 -0.43 -14.38
C HIS A 695 -39.75 -1.16 -13.37
N ARG A 696 -41.07 -1.15 -13.56
CA ARG A 696 -42.00 -1.97 -12.75
C ARG A 696 -42.74 -2.94 -13.65
N TYR A 697 -42.32 -4.20 -13.59
CA TYR A 697 -42.82 -5.24 -14.48
C TYR A 697 -43.77 -6.21 -13.80
N ASN A 698 -44.76 -6.68 -14.53
CA ASN A 698 -45.43 -7.93 -14.25
C ASN A 698 -44.58 -9.09 -14.84
N LEU A 699 -43.92 -9.85 -13.97
CA LEU A 699 -43.02 -10.93 -14.34
C LEU A 699 -43.79 -12.26 -14.42
N GLN A 700 -43.97 -12.75 -15.64
CA GLN A 700 -44.66 -14.01 -15.91
C GLN A 700 -43.66 -15.17 -16.02
N THR A 701 -43.92 -16.26 -15.33
CA THR A 701 -43.18 -17.52 -15.51
C THR A 701 -43.24 -18.00 -16.96
N SER A 702 -42.20 -18.70 -17.40
CA SER A 702 -42.08 -19.23 -18.76
C SER A 702 -43.28 -20.08 -19.21
N ASN A 703 -43.89 -20.82 -18.28
CA ASN A 703 -45.09 -21.63 -18.51
C ASN A 703 -46.41 -20.87 -18.40
N GLY A 704 -46.37 -19.57 -18.12
CA GLY A 704 -47.53 -18.69 -18.01
C GLY A 704 -48.38 -18.86 -16.74
N LYS A 705 -48.05 -19.82 -15.85
CA LYS A 705 -48.93 -20.24 -14.74
C LYS A 705 -48.89 -19.30 -13.53
N ARG A 706 -47.77 -18.60 -13.32
CA ARG A 706 -47.57 -17.66 -12.21
C ARG A 706 -47.09 -16.32 -12.75
N THR A 707 -47.67 -15.23 -12.24
CA THR A 707 -47.24 -13.86 -12.52
C THR A 707 -46.93 -13.14 -11.21
N LEU A 708 -45.69 -12.71 -11.03
CA LEU A 708 -45.30 -11.79 -9.97
C LEU A 708 -45.63 -10.40 -10.46
N ARG A 709 -46.57 -9.73 -9.80
CA ARG A 709 -47.02 -8.42 -10.25
C ARG A 709 -46.10 -7.32 -9.76
N ASP A 710 -45.99 -6.27 -10.55
CA ASP A 710 -45.53 -4.97 -10.09
C ASP A 710 -44.17 -5.01 -9.38
N VAL A 711 -43.21 -5.66 -10.04
CA VAL A 711 -41.86 -5.93 -9.54
C VAL A 711 -40.93 -4.79 -9.95
N PRO A 712 -40.41 -3.98 -9.00
CA PRO A 712 -39.42 -2.96 -9.29
C PRO A 712 -38.09 -3.60 -9.71
N VAL A 713 -37.50 -3.08 -10.77
CA VAL A 713 -36.17 -3.44 -11.25
C VAL A 713 -35.40 -2.16 -11.54
N PHE A 714 -34.29 -1.96 -10.83
CA PHE A 714 -33.37 -0.85 -11.05
C PHE A 714 -32.19 -1.31 -11.88
N ALA A 715 -31.93 -0.61 -12.98
CA ALA A 715 -30.73 -0.78 -13.79
C ALA A 715 -29.87 0.48 -13.68
N VAL A 716 -28.55 0.31 -13.62
CA VAL A 716 -27.57 1.39 -13.54
C VAL A 716 -26.63 1.29 -14.72
N HIS A 717 -26.34 2.40 -15.36
CA HIS A 717 -25.33 2.52 -16.41
C HIS A 717 -24.21 3.44 -15.95
N PHE A 718 -22.98 2.94 -16.03
CA PHE A 718 -21.79 3.73 -15.81
C PHE A 718 -21.13 4.09 -17.15
N PRO A 719 -20.84 5.38 -17.40
CA PRO A 719 -19.87 5.78 -18.41
C PRO A 719 -18.50 5.13 -18.15
N ASP A 720 -17.77 4.77 -19.21
CA ASP A 720 -16.45 4.13 -19.08
C ASP A 720 -15.47 4.95 -18.24
N LYS A 721 -15.57 6.28 -18.27
CA LYS A 721 -14.71 7.20 -17.51
C LYS A 721 -14.99 7.22 -15.99
N LEU A 722 -16.15 6.75 -15.55
CA LEU A 722 -16.57 6.79 -14.13
C LEU A 722 -16.47 5.42 -13.44
N ILE A 723 -16.18 4.35 -14.18
CA ILE A 723 -16.20 2.99 -13.61
C ILE A 723 -14.82 2.55 -13.12
N GLU A 724 -14.75 2.15 -11.86
CA GLU A 724 -13.58 1.51 -11.27
C GLU A 724 -13.82 0.01 -11.09
N ARG A 725 -12.75 -0.79 -11.01
CA ARG A 725 -12.87 -2.21 -10.64
C ARG A 725 -12.91 -2.32 -9.12
N VAL A 726 -14.00 -2.88 -8.60
CA VAL A 726 -14.18 -3.13 -7.17
C VAL A 726 -14.05 -4.62 -6.90
N TRP A 727 -13.25 -4.95 -5.90
CA TRP A 727 -13.16 -6.30 -5.34
C TRP A 727 -13.82 -6.31 -3.98
N ILE A 728 -14.75 -7.24 -3.78
CA ILE A 728 -15.52 -7.38 -2.54
C ILE A 728 -15.45 -8.84 -2.10
N GLU A 729 -15.14 -9.09 -0.84
CA GLU A 729 -15.25 -10.42 -0.25
C GLU A 729 -16.70 -10.91 -0.31
N ARG A 730 -16.90 -12.13 -0.84
CA ARG A 730 -18.21 -12.79 -0.96
C ARG A 730 -18.81 -13.17 0.38
#